data_AF-A0A3M0KDP8-F1
#
_entry.id   AF-A0A3M0KDP8-F1
#
_cell.length_a   1.000
_cell.length_b   1.000
_cell.length_c   1.000
_cell.angle_alpha   90.00
_cell.angle_beta   90.00
_cell.angle_gamma   90.00
#
_symmetry.space_group_name_H-M   'P 1'
#
loop_
_entity.id
_entity.type
_entity.pdbx_description
1 polymer ?
#
loop_
_entity_poly.entity_id
_entity_poly.type
_entity_poly.pdbx_seq_one_letter_code
_entity_poly.pdbx_strand_id
1 'polypeptide(L)'
;MCPPLTTKNIKQYEPILAVGTSNGSVLVFHLTSGLLHKELSIHSCEVKGIEWISLSGFISFATSTPNNLGLVRNELQLVDLPTGRSIAFRGERGNDEPAIEMIKVSHLKQYLAVVFKDKPLEIWDVRTCTLLREMSKNFPTATALEWSPSHNLKSLRKKQLAAREAMARQTVASDTEVSSVESSVISLLQEAESKSELSQNISAREHFVFTGADGQVYHLTVEGNSVKDSARIPPDGSMGSITCIAWKGDILVLGDVDGNLNFWDLKARVSRGIPTHRSWVKKIRFAPGKGNQKLLAMYNDGAEIWDSKEVQMVSSLRSGRNVNFRILDVDWCTSDKVVLASDDGCIRVLDLSMKASCFRMDEQDLIEPVWCPYLLVPRASLTLKAFLLHQPWDEKYSLDITNIDIKKLLLDPDFTLLQRCLLVARLYGDESELHFWTIAAHYLHSLCQEKPAKPDTAILPEQLVNPLDICYDILCENSYFQKFQLERVNLQEVKRSTYDHTRKCADQLLLLGQTDRAVQLLLETSSENAHYYCDSLKACLVTTVTSSGPSQSTIKLVATNMIANGKLAEGVQLLCLIDKAADACRYLQTYGEWNRAAWLAKTMGSDAFAVALRGMQQQQSVCVAAQAPLCPQVRLSSEECADVLRRWVDHLCSPQVNQKSKAILVLLSLGCFTKVAEMLHSMRYFDRAALFVEACLKYGAFEVNDDTNILFLKSCLCSLNLHI
;
A
#
# COMPACT_ATOMS: atom_id res chain seq x y z
N MET A 1 -10.75 -17.91 -14.52
CA MET A 1 -10.33 -19.33 -14.45
C MET A 1 -8.89 -19.41 -13.94
N CYS A 2 -8.55 -20.40 -13.11
CA CYS A 2 -7.18 -20.65 -12.63
C CYS A 2 -6.46 -21.71 -13.50
N PRO A 3 -5.12 -21.72 -13.56
CA PRO A 3 -4.37 -22.78 -14.22
C PRO A 3 -4.68 -24.17 -13.63
N PRO A 4 -4.50 -25.25 -14.41
CA PRO A 4 -4.80 -26.60 -13.93
C PRO A 4 -3.79 -27.04 -12.86
N LEU A 5 -4.25 -27.16 -11.61
CA LEU A 5 -3.46 -27.70 -10.50
C LEU A 5 -3.48 -29.24 -10.47
N THR A 6 -2.30 -29.86 -10.46
CA THR A 6 -2.10 -31.31 -10.37
C THR A 6 -1.01 -31.66 -9.36
N THR A 7 -0.96 -32.92 -8.91
CA THR A 7 0.11 -33.39 -8.01
C THR A 7 1.49 -33.34 -8.67
N LYS A 8 1.58 -33.25 -10.00
CA LYS A 8 2.86 -33.24 -10.74
C LYS A 8 3.44 -31.84 -10.88
N ASN A 9 2.59 -30.81 -10.97
CA ASN A 9 3.00 -29.44 -11.24
C ASN A 9 2.92 -28.52 -10.00
N ILE A 10 2.56 -29.05 -8.83
CA ILE A 10 2.40 -28.27 -7.59
C ILE A 10 3.63 -27.44 -7.21
N LYS A 11 4.85 -27.90 -7.54
CA LYS A 11 6.10 -27.17 -7.26
C LYS A 11 6.33 -25.94 -8.15
N GLN A 12 5.67 -25.89 -9.31
CA GLN A 12 5.80 -24.83 -10.31
C GLN A 12 4.49 -24.03 -10.43
N TYR A 13 3.46 -24.40 -9.68
CA TYR A 13 2.14 -23.80 -9.78
C TYR A 13 2.15 -22.45 -9.08
N GLU A 14 1.70 -21.43 -9.79
CA GLU A 14 1.43 -20.11 -9.23
C GLU A 14 -0.09 -19.92 -9.10
N PRO A 15 -0.59 -19.35 -7.98
CA PRO A 15 -2.01 -19.14 -7.75
C PRO A 15 -2.52 -17.92 -8.53
N ILE A 16 -2.44 -17.97 -9.85
CA ILE A 16 -2.90 -16.90 -10.75
C ILE A 16 -4.34 -17.14 -11.21
N LEU A 17 -5.08 -16.06 -11.46
CA LEU A 17 -6.45 -16.07 -11.96
C LEU A 17 -6.55 -15.19 -13.21
N ALA A 18 -6.98 -15.78 -14.33
CA ALA A 18 -7.33 -15.03 -15.53
C ALA A 18 -8.82 -14.65 -15.53
N VAL A 19 -9.12 -13.39 -15.80
CA VAL A 19 -10.45 -12.77 -15.76
C VAL A 19 -10.66 -12.01 -17.05
N GLY A 20 -11.71 -12.36 -17.79
CA GLY A 20 -12.12 -11.64 -19.00
C GLY A 20 -12.96 -10.42 -18.66
N THR A 21 -12.77 -9.33 -19.38
CA THR A 21 -13.53 -8.09 -19.21
C THR A 21 -14.46 -7.83 -20.41
N SER A 22 -15.42 -6.92 -20.22
CA SER A 22 -16.38 -6.53 -21.26
C SER A 22 -15.76 -5.74 -22.41
N ASN A 23 -14.58 -5.14 -22.22
CA ASN A 23 -13.84 -4.41 -23.24
C ASN A 23 -12.85 -5.30 -24.04
N GLY A 24 -12.81 -6.61 -23.79
CA GLY A 24 -11.96 -7.55 -24.53
C GLY A 24 -10.55 -7.75 -23.97
N SER A 25 -10.24 -7.15 -22.82
CA SER A 25 -9.02 -7.46 -22.07
C SER A 25 -9.14 -8.75 -21.25
N VAL A 26 -7.99 -9.33 -20.92
CA VAL A 26 -7.85 -10.37 -19.90
C VAL A 26 -6.91 -9.85 -18.82
N LEU A 27 -7.43 -9.75 -17.60
CA LEU A 27 -6.70 -9.39 -16.40
C LEU A 27 -6.23 -10.66 -15.70
N VAL A 28 -4.95 -10.71 -15.34
CA VAL A 28 -4.35 -11.84 -14.64
C VAL A 28 -3.99 -11.35 -13.24
N PHE A 29 -4.65 -11.88 -12.22
CA PHE A 29 -4.39 -11.54 -10.83
C PHE A 29 -3.57 -12.62 -10.14
N HIS A 30 -2.71 -12.21 -9.23
CA HIS A 30 -2.06 -13.14 -8.30
C HIS A 30 -2.93 -13.25 -7.03
N LEU A 31 -3.49 -14.42 -6.75
CA LEU A 31 -4.56 -14.59 -5.77
C LEU A 31 -4.11 -14.43 -4.32
N THR A 32 -2.83 -14.68 -3.99
CA THR A 32 -2.34 -14.52 -2.61
C THR A 32 -2.06 -13.07 -2.25
N SER A 33 -1.55 -12.27 -3.19
CA SER A 33 -1.28 -10.85 -2.99
C SER A 33 -2.46 -9.95 -3.35
N GLY A 34 -3.39 -10.45 -4.18
CA GLY A 34 -4.50 -9.67 -4.72
C GLY A 34 -4.07 -8.64 -5.78
N LEU A 35 -2.79 -8.63 -6.16
CA LEU A 35 -2.24 -7.68 -7.12
C LEU A 35 -2.49 -8.13 -8.57
N LEU A 36 -2.66 -7.16 -9.45
CA LEU A 36 -2.69 -7.38 -10.88
C LEU A 36 -1.29 -7.79 -11.34
N HIS A 37 -1.17 -9.00 -11.89
CA HIS A 37 0.07 -9.54 -12.44
C HIS A 37 0.29 -9.08 -13.89
N LYS A 38 -0.74 -9.17 -14.74
CA LYS A 38 -0.72 -8.70 -16.14
C LYS A 38 -2.09 -8.24 -16.62
N GLU A 39 -2.10 -7.29 -17.54
CA GLU A 39 -3.27 -6.89 -18.32
C GLU A 39 -2.95 -7.10 -19.81
N LEU A 40 -3.82 -7.85 -20.51
CA LEU A 40 -3.62 -8.22 -21.90
C LEU A 40 -4.85 -7.84 -22.73
N SER A 41 -4.71 -6.91 -23.68
CA SER A 41 -5.76 -6.53 -24.63
C SER A 41 -5.78 -7.48 -25.83
N ILE A 42 -6.59 -8.54 -25.73
CA ILE A 42 -6.55 -9.67 -26.68
C ILE A 42 -7.69 -9.61 -27.70
N HIS A 43 -8.88 -9.18 -27.28
CA HIS A 43 -10.10 -9.22 -28.07
C HIS A 43 -10.65 -7.83 -28.35
N SER A 44 -11.45 -7.71 -29.41
CA SER A 44 -12.20 -6.49 -29.73
C SER A 44 -13.56 -6.39 -29.03
N CYS A 45 -14.02 -7.51 -28.46
CA CYS A 45 -15.36 -7.67 -27.87
C CYS A 45 -15.25 -8.33 -26.48
N GLU A 46 -16.37 -8.39 -25.75
CA GLU A 46 -16.46 -9.05 -24.44
C GLU A 46 -15.93 -10.48 -24.48
N VAL A 47 -15.03 -10.79 -23.54
CA VAL A 47 -14.47 -12.14 -23.37
C VAL A 47 -15.54 -13.07 -22.80
N LYS A 48 -15.95 -14.07 -23.57
CA LYS A 48 -17.03 -15.00 -23.22
C LYS A 48 -16.54 -16.24 -22.46
N GLY A 49 -15.28 -16.61 -22.62
CA GLY A 49 -14.70 -17.69 -21.83
C GLY A 49 -13.20 -17.84 -22.01
N ILE A 50 -12.59 -18.51 -21.03
CA ILE A 50 -11.15 -18.72 -20.91
C ILE A 50 -10.92 -20.17 -20.48
N GLU A 51 -10.01 -20.87 -21.14
CA GLU A 51 -9.58 -22.23 -20.82
C GLU A 51 -8.06 -22.34 -20.82
N TRP A 52 -7.48 -22.81 -19.72
CA TRP A 52 -6.03 -22.95 -19.59
C TRP A 52 -5.50 -24.20 -20.32
N ILE A 53 -4.43 -24.00 -21.09
CA ILE A 53 -3.72 -25.06 -21.80
C ILE A 53 -2.43 -25.49 -21.10
N SER A 54 -1.82 -24.61 -20.31
CA SER A 54 -0.62 -24.87 -19.50
C SER A 54 -0.67 -24.03 -18.21
N LEU A 55 0.43 -24.00 -17.44
CA LEU A 55 0.56 -23.08 -16.30
C LEU A 55 0.72 -21.61 -16.73
N SER A 56 1.19 -21.40 -17.96
CA SER A 56 1.57 -20.08 -18.48
C SER A 56 0.80 -19.69 -19.74
N GLY A 57 -0.12 -20.52 -20.23
CA GLY A 57 -0.82 -20.28 -21.48
C GLY A 57 -2.28 -20.67 -21.39
N PHE A 58 -3.13 -19.86 -22.03
CA PHE A 58 -4.57 -20.04 -22.04
C PHE A 58 -5.16 -19.69 -23.41
N ILE A 59 -6.34 -20.24 -23.68
CA ILE A 59 -7.16 -19.91 -24.84
C ILE A 59 -8.33 -19.08 -24.36
N SER A 60 -8.60 -17.96 -25.02
CA SER A 60 -9.77 -17.12 -24.77
C SER A 60 -10.59 -16.93 -26.05
N PHE A 61 -11.90 -16.79 -25.88
CA PHE A 61 -12.79 -16.49 -26.99
C PHE A 61 -13.74 -15.35 -26.69
N ALA A 62 -14.07 -14.60 -27.74
CA ALA A 62 -15.03 -13.51 -27.73
C ALA A 62 -15.92 -13.60 -28.97
N THR A 63 -17.15 -13.13 -28.83
CA THR A 63 -18.12 -13.07 -29.93
C THR A 63 -18.67 -11.66 -30.03
N SER A 64 -18.72 -11.12 -31.24
CA SER A 64 -19.27 -9.77 -31.47
C SER A 64 -20.79 -9.76 -31.33
N THR A 65 -21.37 -8.57 -31.33
CA THR A 65 -22.81 -8.43 -31.51
C THR A 65 -23.25 -9.01 -32.86
N PRO A 66 -24.42 -9.66 -32.94
CA PRO A 66 -24.94 -10.21 -34.20
C PRO A 66 -25.25 -9.11 -35.21
N ASN A 67 -24.93 -9.36 -36.47
CA ASN A 67 -25.34 -8.54 -37.61
C ASN A 67 -26.84 -8.76 -37.93
N ASN A 68 -27.36 -8.05 -38.95
CA ASN A 68 -28.78 -8.16 -39.36
C ASN A 68 -29.19 -9.58 -39.79
N LEU A 69 -28.22 -10.45 -40.12
CA LEU A 69 -28.44 -11.85 -40.50
C LEU A 69 -28.28 -12.81 -39.30
N GLY A 70 -28.05 -12.29 -38.10
CA GLY A 70 -27.81 -13.08 -36.89
C GLY A 70 -26.40 -13.71 -36.80
N LEU A 71 -25.49 -13.35 -37.71
CA LEU A 71 -24.11 -13.84 -37.74
C LEU A 71 -23.19 -12.92 -36.95
N VAL A 72 -22.14 -13.46 -36.36
CA VAL A 72 -21.19 -12.74 -35.51
C VAL A 72 -19.75 -12.91 -36.03
N ARG A 73 -18.86 -12.06 -35.54
CA ARG A 73 -17.43 -12.25 -35.60
C ARG A 73 -16.96 -13.02 -34.37
N ASN A 74 -16.45 -14.22 -34.59
CA ASN A 74 -15.89 -15.11 -33.58
C ASN A 74 -14.36 -14.93 -33.50
N GLU A 75 -13.87 -14.47 -32.35
CA GLU A 75 -12.45 -14.33 -32.08
C GLU A 75 -12.00 -15.44 -31.12
N LEU A 76 -10.98 -16.21 -31.51
CA LEU A 76 -10.43 -17.31 -30.72
C LEU A 76 -8.90 -17.20 -30.72
N GLN A 77 -8.34 -16.93 -29.54
CA GLN A 77 -6.93 -16.56 -29.37
C GLN A 77 -6.23 -17.49 -28.38
N LEU A 78 -5.05 -17.98 -28.75
CA LEU A 78 -4.09 -18.64 -27.87
C LEU A 78 -3.11 -17.61 -27.35
N VAL A 79 -2.97 -17.50 -26.03
CA VAL A 79 -2.12 -16.48 -25.40
C VAL A 79 -1.06 -17.15 -24.53
N ASP A 80 0.18 -16.71 -24.70
CA ASP A 80 1.32 -17.08 -23.85
C ASP A 80 1.62 -15.94 -22.86
N LEU A 81 1.51 -16.20 -21.56
CA LEU A 81 1.62 -15.19 -20.51
C LEU A 81 2.99 -14.55 -20.39
N PRO A 82 4.11 -15.30 -20.39
CA PRO A 82 5.43 -14.70 -20.19
C PRO A 82 5.74 -13.69 -21.31
N THR A 83 5.48 -14.08 -22.57
CA THR A 83 5.75 -13.24 -23.75
C THR A 83 4.65 -12.24 -24.06
N GLY A 84 3.41 -12.48 -23.63
CA GLY A 84 2.23 -11.71 -24.01
C GLY A 84 1.79 -11.93 -25.46
N ARG A 85 2.37 -12.91 -26.17
CA ARG A 85 2.06 -13.16 -27.58
C ARG A 85 0.70 -13.85 -27.71
N SER A 86 -0.14 -13.35 -28.62
CA SER A 86 -1.43 -13.96 -28.99
C SER A 86 -1.40 -14.54 -30.42
N ILE A 87 -1.95 -15.73 -30.61
CA ILE A 87 -2.06 -16.43 -31.89
C ILE A 87 -3.54 -16.76 -32.16
N ALA A 88 -4.07 -16.31 -33.29
CA ALA A 88 -5.45 -16.55 -33.66
C ALA A 88 -5.65 -17.93 -34.30
N PHE A 89 -6.63 -18.70 -33.85
CA PHE A 89 -7.00 -19.98 -34.47
C PHE A 89 -7.74 -19.78 -35.80
N ARG A 90 -8.71 -18.86 -35.85
CA ARG A 90 -9.63 -18.72 -36.99
C ARG A 90 -9.17 -17.70 -38.04
N GLY A 91 -8.41 -16.68 -37.66
CA GLY A 91 -8.11 -15.54 -38.55
C GLY A 91 -9.40 -14.95 -39.15
N GLU A 92 -9.43 -14.73 -40.47
CA GLU A 92 -10.61 -14.21 -41.18
C GLU A 92 -11.79 -15.19 -41.24
N ARG A 93 -11.56 -16.50 -41.05
CA ARG A 93 -12.63 -17.52 -41.04
C ARG A 93 -13.66 -17.28 -39.93
N GLY A 94 -13.31 -16.49 -38.92
CA GLY A 94 -14.22 -16.15 -37.81
C GLY A 94 -15.28 -15.10 -38.15
N ASN A 95 -15.25 -14.48 -39.33
CA ASN A 95 -16.25 -13.48 -39.73
C ASN A 95 -17.52 -14.12 -40.28
N ASP A 96 -18.67 -13.54 -39.96
CA ASP A 96 -20.00 -13.96 -40.46
C ASP A 96 -20.33 -15.43 -40.16
N GLU A 97 -20.07 -15.88 -38.94
CA GLU A 97 -20.39 -17.24 -38.46
C GLU A 97 -21.43 -17.22 -37.32
N PRO A 98 -22.16 -18.32 -37.07
CA PRO A 98 -22.92 -18.48 -35.84
C PRO A 98 -22.03 -18.34 -34.60
N ALA A 99 -22.58 -17.85 -33.49
CA ALA A 99 -21.79 -17.58 -32.29
C ALA A 99 -21.22 -18.86 -31.65
N ILE A 100 -19.98 -18.77 -31.19
CA ILE A 100 -19.38 -19.79 -30.30
C ILE A 100 -20.11 -19.75 -28.96
N GLU A 101 -20.61 -20.92 -28.53
CA GLU A 101 -21.25 -21.07 -27.21
C GLU A 101 -20.28 -21.57 -26.16
N MET A 102 -19.42 -22.53 -26.51
CA MET A 102 -18.46 -23.10 -25.58
C MET A 102 -17.20 -23.63 -26.27
N ILE A 103 -16.10 -23.61 -25.52
CA ILE A 103 -14.83 -24.21 -25.90
C ILE A 103 -14.38 -25.20 -24.82
N LYS A 104 -13.76 -26.31 -25.23
CA LYS A 104 -13.22 -27.32 -24.32
C LYS A 104 -11.91 -27.89 -24.82
N VAL A 105 -10.87 -27.74 -24.01
CA VAL A 105 -9.54 -28.29 -24.29
C VAL A 105 -9.45 -29.74 -23.79
N SER A 106 -8.83 -30.62 -24.57
CA SER A 106 -8.62 -32.02 -24.20
C SER A 106 -7.74 -32.21 -22.96
N HIS A 107 -7.81 -33.37 -22.31
CA HIS A 107 -7.07 -33.64 -21.08
C HIS A 107 -5.55 -33.64 -21.30
N LEU A 108 -5.11 -34.14 -22.46
CA LEU A 108 -3.71 -34.09 -22.87
C LEU A 108 -3.32 -32.77 -23.57
N LYS A 109 -4.25 -31.80 -23.65
CA LYS A 109 -4.03 -30.47 -24.23
C LYS A 109 -3.61 -30.51 -25.72
N GLN A 110 -4.06 -31.53 -26.43
CA GLN A 110 -3.76 -31.74 -27.86
C GLN A 110 -4.87 -31.18 -28.75
N TYR A 111 -6.11 -31.32 -28.31
CA TYR A 111 -7.27 -30.95 -29.11
C TYR A 111 -8.10 -29.87 -28.43
N LEU A 112 -8.77 -29.08 -29.25
CA LEU A 112 -9.76 -28.09 -28.84
C LEU A 112 -11.08 -28.38 -29.56
N ALA A 113 -12.14 -28.59 -28.80
CA ALA A 113 -13.50 -28.64 -29.32
C ALA A 113 -14.13 -27.25 -29.24
N VAL A 114 -14.70 -26.79 -30.36
CA VAL A 114 -15.42 -25.52 -30.48
C VAL A 114 -16.87 -25.83 -30.86
N VAL A 115 -17.81 -25.41 -30.02
CA VAL A 115 -19.24 -25.62 -30.21
C VAL A 115 -19.92 -24.30 -30.53
N PHE A 116 -20.85 -24.34 -31.49
CA PHE A 116 -21.59 -23.19 -31.99
C PHE A 116 -23.09 -23.41 -31.78
N LYS A 117 -23.85 -22.31 -31.76
CA LYS A 117 -25.30 -22.34 -31.58
C LYS A 117 -26.04 -23.11 -32.69
N ASP A 118 -25.71 -22.81 -33.95
CA ASP A 118 -26.42 -23.33 -35.13
C ASP A 118 -25.45 -23.85 -36.21
N LYS A 119 -24.26 -24.31 -35.79
CA LYS A 119 -23.23 -24.88 -36.69
C LYS A 119 -22.64 -26.15 -36.08
N PRO A 120 -22.27 -27.16 -36.88
CA PRO A 120 -21.63 -28.37 -36.38
C PRO A 120 -20.36 -28.05 -35.60
N LEU A 121 -20.08 -28.85 -34.56
CA LEU A 121 -18.86 -28.67 -33.76
C LEU A 121 -17.61 -28.85 -34.62
N GLU A 122 -16.56 -28.13 -34.24
CA GLU A 122 -15.25 -28.21 -34.86
C GLU A 122 -14.21 -28.73 -33.88
N ILE A 123 -13.26 -29.52 -34.39
CA ILE A 123 -12.11 -30.03 -33.63
C ILE A 123 -10.84 -29.47 -34.25
N TRP A 124 -10.02 -28.85 -33.40
CA TRP A 124 -8.77 -28.20 -33.75
C TRP A 124 -7.60 -28.86 -33.03
N ASP A 125 -6.40 -28.80 -33.62
CA ASP A 125 -5.15 -29.11 -32.94
C ASP A 125 -4.62 -27.84 -32.25
N VAL A 126 -4.39 -27.93 -30.95
CA VAL A 126 -3.93 -26.79 -30.14
C VAL A 126 -2.48 -26.43 -30.44
N ARG A 127 -1.65 -27.41 -30.84
CA ARG A 127 -0.21 -27.22 -31.05
C ARG A 127 0.08 -26.50 -32.35
N THR A 128 -0.63 -26.88 -33.41
CA THR A 128 -0.48 -26.30 -34.74
C THR A 128 -1.48 -25.19 -35.02
N CYS A 129 -2.49 -25.01 -34.15
CA CYS A 129 -3.61 -24.08 -34.35
C CYS A 129 -4.37 -24.35 -35.67
N THR A 130 -4.47 -25.60 -36.10
CA THR A 130 -5.12 -26.00 -37.36
C THR A 130 -6.44 -26.71 -37.13
N LEU A 131 -7.40 -26.51 -38.04
CA LEU A 131 -8.66 -27.25 -38.05
C LEU A 131 -8.39 -28.69 -38.48
N LEU A 132 -8.77 -29.66 -37.64
CA LEU A 132 -8.65 -31.09 -37.96
C LEU A 132 -9.92 -31.63 -38.61
N ARG A 133 -11.08 -31.24 -38.08
CA ARG A 133 -12.37 -31.73 -38.57
C ARG A 133 -13.52 -30.78 -38.22
N GLU A 134 -14.39 -30.57 -39.21
CA GLU A 134 -15.74 -30.04 -39.02
C GLU A 134 -16.73 -31.22 -39.09
N MET A 135 -17.64 -31.32 -38.12
CA MET A 135 -18.62 -32.40 -38.09
C MET A 135 -19.69 -32.21 -39.18
N SER A 136 -20.42 -33.27 -39.52
CA SER A 136 -21.43 -33.21 -40.57
C SER A 136 -22.60 -32.31 -40.19
N LYS A 137 -23.33 -31.77 -41.17
CA LYS A 137 -24.52 -30.93 -40.92
C LYS A 137 -25.64 -31.64 -40.16
N ASN A 138 -25.70 -32.98 -40.24
CA ASN A 138 -26.66 -33.81 -39.53
C ASN A 138 -26.21 -34.16 -38.10
N PHE A 139 -25.07 -33.62 -37.67
CA PHE A 139 -24.55 -33.87 -36.34
C PHE A 139 -25.41 -33.17 -35.28
N PRO A 140 -25.79 -33.84 -34.18
CA PRO A 140 -26.60 -33.23 -33.13
C PRO A 140 -25.94 -31.97 -32.53
N THR A 141 -26.73 -30.96 -32.23
CA THR A 141 -26.27 -29.76 -31.53
C THR A 141 -25.89 -30.13 -30.10
N ALA A 142 -24.65 -29.88 -29.71
CA ALA A 142 -24.14 -30.21 -28.39
C ALA A 142 -24.58 -29.15 -27.38
N THR A 143 -25.33 -29.54 -26.34
CA THR A 143 -25.73 -28.65 -25.24
C THR A 143 -24.66 -28.55 -24.16
N ALA A 144 -23.91 -29.63 -23.95
CA ALA A 144 -22.78 -29.68 -23.04
C ALA A 144 -21.74 -30.70 -23.54
N LEU A 145 -20.47 -30.47 -23.24
CA LEU A 145 -19.35 -31.29 -23.69
C LEU A 145 -18.25 -31.33 -22.63
N GLU A 146 -17.69 -32.53 -22.38
CA GLU A 146 -16.57 -32.72 -21.46
C GLU A 146 -15.64 -33.85 -21.96
N TRP A 147 -14.33 -33.65 -21.83
CA TRP A 147 -13.34 -34.65 -22.25
C TRP A 147 -13.23 -35.77 -21.20
N SER A 148 -12.79 -36.96 -21.62
CA SER A 148 -12.51 -38.06 -20.69
C SER A 148 -11.16 -37.85 -20.00
N PRO A 149 -11.08 -38.02 -18.67
CA PRO A 149 -9.80 -38.08 -17.97
C PRO A 149 -8.93 -39.28 -18.38
N SER A 150 -9.56 -40.32 -18.94
CA SER A 150 -8.88 -41.53 -19.38
C SER A 150 -8.21 -41.32 -20.73
N HIS A 151 -6.94 -41.72 -20.82
CA HIS A 151 -6.14 -41.56 -22.04
C HIS A 151 -5.13 -42.70 -22.20
N ASN A 152 -4.83 -43.10 -23.44
CA ASN A 152 -3.94 -44.22 -23.71
C ASN A 152 -2.49 -43.78 -24.01
N LEU A 153 -1.82 -43.17 -23.03
CA LEU A 153 -0.43 -42.71 -23.19
C LEU A 153 0.57 -43.85 -23.45
N LYS A 154 0.27 -45.09 -23.02
CA LYS A 154 1.13 -46.26 -23.31
C LYS A 154 1.20 -46.54 -24.81
N SER A 155 0.06 -46.44 -25.50
CA SER A 155 0.02 -46.58 -26.97
C SER A 155 0.79 -45.47 -27.68
N LEU A 156 0.71 -44.23 -27.18
CA LEU A 156 1.44 -43.08 -27.73
C LEU A 156 2.96 -43.29 -27.63
N ARG A 157 3.47 -43.65 -26.46
CA ARG A 157 4.90 -43.89 -26.25
C ARG A 157 5.43 -45.02 -27.14
N LYS A 158 4.64 -46.09 -27.32
CA LYS A 158 4.98 -47.19 -28.24
C LYS A 158 5.05 -46.71 -29.70
N LYS A 159 4.10 -45.86 -30.13
CA LYS A 159 4.10 -45.27 -31.49
C LYS A 159 5.27 -44.31 -31.70
N GLN A 160 5.59 -43.48 -30.72
CA GLN A 160 6.75 -42.58 -30.78
C GLN A 160 8.07 -43.36 -30.87
N LEU A 161 8.22 -44.43 -30.08
CA LEU A 161 9.40 -45.28 -30.14
C LEU A 161 9.51 -46.00 -31.50
N ALA A 162 8.42 -46.56 -32.01
CA ALA A 162 8.39 -47.20 -33.32
C ALA A 162 8.67 -46.23 -34.47
N ALA A 163 8.18 -44.99 -34.40
CA ALA A 163 8.49 -43.94 -35.38
C ALA A 163 9.97 -43.54 -35.35
N ARG A 164 10.56 -43.44 -34.14
CA ARG A 164 11.98 -43.16 -33.96
C ARG A 164 12.86 -44.30 -34.49
N GLU A 165 12.47 -45.56 -34.25
CA GLU A 165 13.14 -46.73 -34.80
C GLU A 165 13.03 -46.82 -36.33
N ALA A 166 11.87 -46.45 -36.90
CA ALA A 166 11.68 -46.42 -38.36
C ALA A 166 12.50 -45.32 -39.04
N MET A 167 12.60 -44.13 -38.43
CA MET A 167 13.47 -43.05 -38.91
C MET A 167 14.95 -43.47 -38.85
N ALA A 168 15.38 -44.10 -37.75
CA ALA A 168 16.75 -44.60 -37.61
C ALA A 168 17.10 -45.65 -38.68
N ARG A 169 16.14 -46.47 -39.12
CA ARG A 169 16.34 -47.43 -40.22
C ARG A 169 16.42 -46.76 -41.60
N GLN A 170 15.72 -45.65 -41.82
CA GLN A 170 15.76 -44.92 -43.09
C GLN A 170 17.06 -44.14 -43.28
N THR A 171 17.63 -43.56 -42.22
CA THR A 171 18.92 -42.85 -42.28
C THR A 171 20.14 -43.78 -42.43
N VAL A 172 20.01 -45.06 -42.08
CA VAL A 172 21.11 -46.05 -42.21
C VAL A 172 21.11 -46.72 -43.59
N ALA A 173 20.04 -46.58 -44.38
CA ALA A 173 19.92 -47.23 -45.70
C ALA A 173 20.42 -46.38 -46.88
N SER A 174 20.74 -45.10 -46.69
CA SER A 174 21.16 -44.19 -47.78
C SER A 174 22.67 -44.04 -47.98
N ASP A 175 23.51 -44.52 -47.06
CA ASP A 175 24.96 -44.32 -47.15
C ASP A 175 25.69 -45.64 -47.38
N THR A 176 25.74 -46.05 -48.66
CA THR A 176 26.77 -46.99 -49.13
C THR A 176 27.81 -46.16 -49.87
N GLU A 177 28.82 -45.65 -49.14
CA GLU A 177 30.21 -45.45 -49.61
C GLU A 177 31.08 -44.71 -48.55
N VAL A 178 32.02 -45.48 -47.98
CA VAL A 178 33.43 -45.16 -47.61
C VAL A 178 33.78 -43.94 -46.70
N SER A 179 34.26 -44.30 -45.50
CA SER A 179 35.36 -43.73 -44.68
C SER A 179 35.30 -42.33 -44.03
N SER A 180 35.31 -42.37 -42.68
CA SER A 180 36.14 -41.61 -41.72
C SER A 180 36.46 -40.13 -41.99
N VAL A 181 35.96 -39.24 -41.13
CA VAL A 181 36.73 -38.50 -40.10
C VAL A 181 35.73 -37.88 -39.11
N GLU A 182 36.07 -37.91 -37.83
CA GLU A 182 35.36 -37.32 -36.69
C GLU A 182 35.08 -35.81 -36.89
N SER A 183 33.85 -35.45 -37.31
CA SER A 183 33.31 -34.09 -37.16
C SER A 183 31.85 -34.04 -37.69
N SER A 184 30.85 -34.35 -36.85
CA SER A 184 29.43 -34.02 -37.15
C SER A 184 28.40 -34.48 -36.10
N VAL A 185 28.77 -34.67 -34.82
CA VAL A 185 27.71 -34.94 -33.80
C VAL A 185 26.84 -33.70 -33.59
N ILE A 186 27.38 -32.50 -33.78
CA ILE A 186 26.63 -31.24 -33.67
C ILE A 186 25.75 -31.00 -34.91
N SER A 187 26.19 -31.34 -36.12
CA SER A 187 25.35 -31.19 -37.32
C SER A 187 24.26 -32.27 -37.43
N LEU A 188 24.51 -33.50 -36.97
CA LEU A 188 23.49 -34.55 -36.90
C LEU A 188 22.44 -34.28 -35.80
N LEU A 189 22.81 -33.62 -34.69
CA LEU A 189 21.84 -33.16 -33.70
C LEU A 189 21.02 -31.98 -34.23
N GLN A 190 21.63 -31.07 -35.00
CA GLN A 190 20.93 -29.94 -35.61
C GLN A 190 20.02 -30.36 -36.79
N GLU A 191 20.37 -31.44 -37.51
CA GLU A 191 19.49 -32.09 -38.50
C GLU A 191 18.39 -32.96 -37.87
N ALA A 192 18.63 -33.57 -36.70
CA ALA A 192 17.62 -34.28 -35.94
C ALA A 192 16.64 -33.32 -35.22
N GLU A 193 17.10 -32.13 -34.83
CA GLU A 193 16.26 -31.06 -34.27
C GLU A 193 15.43 -30.36 -35.35
N SER A 194 15.98 -30.10 -36.54
CA SER A 194 15.22 -29.55 -37.67
C SER A 194 14.25 -30.55 -38.30
N LYS A 195 14.52 -31.86 -38.25
CA LYS A 195 13.54 -32.91 -38.62
C LYS A 195 12.58 -33.30 -37.50
N SER A 196 12.74 -32.78 -36.27
CA SER A 196 11.80 -33.00 -35.16
C SER A 196 10.42 -32.38 -35.44
N GLU A 197 10.30 -31.48 -36.41
CA GLU A 197 9.03 -30.95 -36.91
C GLU A 197 8.09 -32.05 -37.46
N LEU A 198 8.63 -33.16 -38.01
CA LEU A 198 7.82 -34.30 -38.48
C LEU A 198 7.25 -35.17 -37.36
N SER A 199 7.70 -35.00 -36.11
CA SER A 199 7.14 -35.72 -34.94
C SER A 199 5.78 -35.15 -34.47
N GLN A 200 5.34 -34.02 -35.03
CA GLN A 200 4.09 -33.35 -34.68
C GLN A 200 2.82 -34.16 -35.03
N ASN A 201 2.91 -35.13 -35.95
CA ASN A 201 1.76 -35.92 -36.45
C ASN A 201 1.36 -37.12 -35.58
N ILE A 202 2.11 -37.44 -34.52
CA ILE A 202 1.76 -38.57 -33.64
C ILE A 202 0.91 -38.04 -32.47
N SER A 203 -0.40 -38.15 -32.62
CA SER A 203 -1.37 -37.71 -31.62
C SER A 203 -1.88 -38.88 -30.77
N ALA A 204 -2.23 -38.61 -29.51
CA ALA A 204 -2.85 -39.61 -28.65
C ALA A 204 -4.32 -39.77 -29.00
N ARG A 205 -4.84 -40.99 -28.80
CA ARG A 205 -6.28 -41.22 -28.82
C ARG A 205 -6.88 -40.69 -27.52
N GLU A 206 -7.80 -39.76 -27.64
CA GLU A 206 -8.60 -39.21 -26.55
C GLU A 206 -10.09 -39.42 -26.83
N HIS A 207 -10.89 -39.29 -25.78
CA HIS A 207 -12.32 -39.52 -25.82
C HIS A 207 -13.03 -38.32 -25.21
N PHE A 208 -14.20 -37.97 -25.71
CA PHE A 208 -15.06 -36.96 -25.06
C PHE A 208 -16.52 -37.39 -25.14
N VAL A 209 -17.29 -36.82 -24.25
CA VAL A 209 -18.73 -37.03 -24.16
C VAL A 209 -19.42 -35.70 -24.36
N PHE A 210 -20.53 -35.71 -25.08
CA PHE A 210 -21.39 -34.55 -25.21
C PHE A 210 -22.86 -34.98 -25.15
N THR A 211 -23.74 -34.05 -24.79
CA THR A 211 -25.18 -34.27 -24.81
C THR A 211 -25.83 -33.52 -25.95
N GLY A 212 -26.74 -34.19 -26.67
CA GLY A 212 -27.54 -33.55 -27.71
C GLY A 212 -28.77 -32.84 -27.15
N ALA A 213 -29.43 -32.02 -27.98
CA ALA A 213 -30.75 -31.46 -27.67
C ALA A 213 -31.85 -32.54 -27.49
N ASP A 214 -31.58 -33.78 -27.94
CA ASP A 214 -32.41 -34.96 -27.72
C ASP A 214 -32.23 -35.59 -26.32
N GLY A 215 -31.36 -35.02 -25.48
CA GLY A 215 -31.04 -35.53 -24.15
C GLY A 215 -30.14 -36.77 -24.17
N GLN A 216 -29.70 -37.27 -25.33
CA GLN A 216 -28.82 -38.44 -25.39
C GLN A 216 -27.37 -38.05 -25.10
N VAL A 217 -26.66 -38.94 -24.41
CA VAL A 217 -25.23 -38.79 -24.13
C VAL A 217 -24.44 -39.55 -25.20
N TYR A 218 -23.69 -38.80 -26.01
CA TYR A 218 -22.88 -39.31 -27.12
C TYR A 218 -21.42 -39.46 -26.69
N HIS A 219 -20.78 -40.58 -27.03
CA HIS A 219 -19.38 -40.84 -26.73
C HIS A 219 -18.56 -40.97 -28.02
N LEU A 220 -17.61 -40.04 -28.20
CA LEU A 220 -16.76 -39.95 -29.38
C LEU A 220 -15.29 -40.17 -29.04
N THR A 221 -14.56 -40.71 -30.01
CA THR A 221 -13.11 -40.92 -29.90
C THR A 221 -12.38 -40.16 -31.01
N VAL A 222 -11.34 -39.42 -30.63
CA VAL A 222 -10.54 -38.57 -31.50
C VAL A 222 -9.10 -39.07 -31.53
N GLU A 223 -8.57 -39.28 -32.72
CA GLU A 223 -7.16 -39.62 -32.95
C GLU A 223 -6.70 -38.93 -34.25
N GLY A 224 -6.01 -37.79 -34.10
CA GLY A 224 -5.59 -36.93 -35.20
C GLY A 224 -6.80 -36.44 -36.00
N ASN A 225 -6.77 -36.65 -37.31
CA ASN A 225 -7.89 -36.30 -38.19
C ASN A 225 -9.05 -37.30 -38.14
N SER A 226 -8.92 -38.41 -37.41
CA SER A 226 -9.94 -39.46 -37.35
C SER A 226 -10.83 -39.28 -36.11
N VAL A 227 -12.13 -39.13 -36.35
CA VAL A 227 -13.16 -39.03 -35.30
C VAL A 227 -14.17 -40.14 -35.53
N LYS A 228 -14.36 -40.99 -34.51
CA LYS A 228 -15.25 -42.16 -34.57
C LYS A 228 -16.30 -42.09 -33.48
N ASP A 229 -17.56 -42.32 -33.86
CA ASP A 229 -18.67 -42.57 -32.95
C ASP A 229 -18.50 -43.97 -32.33
N SER A 230 -18.75 -44.10 -31.04
CA SER A 230 -18.42 -45.33 -30.31
C SER A 230 -19.53 -45.84 -29.40
N ALA A 231 -20.36 -44.97 -28.82
CA ALA A 231 -21.53 -45.39 -28.05
C ALA A 231 -22.53 -44.23 -27.84
N ARG A 232 -23.82 -44.59 -27.75
CA ARG A 232 -24.88 -43.71 -27.25
C ARG A 232 -25.39 -44.27 -25.94
N ILE A 233 -25.42 -43.45 -24.91
CA ILE A 233 -25.98 -43.82 -23.61
C ILE A 233 -27.35 -43.14 -23.51
N PRO A 234 -28.44 -43.91 -23.37
CA PRO A 234 -29.76 -43.34 -23.17
C PRO A 234 -29.82 -42.58 -21.84
N PRO A 235 -30.44 -41.39 -21.79
CA PRO A 235 -30.61 -40.65 -20.54
C PRO A 235 -31.51 -41.43 -19.60
N ASP A 236 -31.31 -41.25 -18.29
CA ASP A 236 -32.33 -41.60 -17.31
C ASP A 236 -33.58 -40.77 -17.60
N GLY A 237 -34.74 -41.40 -17.74
CA GLY A 237 -35.99 -40.75 -18.16
C GLY A 237 -36.53 -39.68 -17.20
N SER A 238 -35.81 -39.36 -16.11
CA SER A 238 -36.16 -38.34 -15.14
C SER A 238 -35.44 -36.99 -15.33
N MET A 239 -34.46 -36.88 -16.24
CA MET A 239 -33.71 -35.65 -16.45
C MET A 239 -34.38 -34.72 -17.47
N GLY A 240 -34.37 -33.41 -17.19
CA GLY A 240 -34.68 -32.37 -18.17
C GLY A 240 -33.56 -32.20 -19.21
N SER A 241 -33.61 -31.11 -19.98
CA SER A 241 -32.53 -30.77 -20.92
C SER A 241 -31.21 -30.58 -20.18
N ILE A 242 -30.18 -31.34 -20.56
CA ILE A 242 -28.86 -31.28 -19.91
C ILE A 242 -28.13 -30.02 -20.36
N THR A 243 -27.60 -29.26 -19.40
CA THR A 243 -26.98 -27.93 -19.61
C THR A 243 -25.48 -27.93 -19.36
N CYS A 244 -24.99 -28.84 -18.51
CA CYS A 244 -23.58 -28.92 -18.17
C CYS A 244 -23.18 -30.33 -17.74
N ILE A 245 -21.91 -30.67 -17.99
CA ILE A 245 -21.32 -31.98 -17.69
C ILE A 245 -20.00 -31.74 -16.99
N ALA A 246 -19.69 -32.55 -15.99
CA ALA A 246 -18.37 -32.62 -15.38
C ALA A 246 -17.94 -34.08 -15.21
N TRP A 247 -16.69 -34.40 -15.52
CA TRP A 247 -16.17 -35.76 -15.44
C TRP A 247 -14.90 -35.82 -14.59
N LYS A 248 -14.88 -36.67 -13.56
CA LYS A 248 -13.66 -36.98 -12.81
C LYS A 248 -13.56 -38.46 -12.42
N GLY A 249 -12.49 -39.11 -12.89
CA GLY A 249 -12.27 -40.54 -12.65
C GLY A 249 -13.40 -41.37 -13.25
N ASP A 250 -14.05 -42.18 -12.41
CA ASP A 250 -15.17 -43.03 -12.82
C ASP A 250 -16.55 -42.37 -12.62
N ILE A 251 -16.60 -41.10 -12.18
CA ILE A 251 -17.84 -40.37 -11.91
C ILE A 251 -18.08 -39.31 -12.98
N LEU A 252 -19.25 -39.38 -13.61
CA LEU A 252 -19.79 -38.36 -14.51
C LEU A 252 -20.97 -37.67 -13.83
N VAL A 253 -21.00 -36.34 -13.84
CA VAL A 253 -22.11 -35.56 -13.25
C VAL A 253 -22.76 -34.73 -14.34
N LEU A 254 -24.09 -34.81 -14.42
CA LEU A 254 -24.93 -34.09 -15.36
C LEU A 254 -25.82 -33.11 -14.60
N GLY A 255 -25.90 -31.87 -15.06
CA GLY A 255 -26.85 -30.87 -14.56
C GLY A 255 -27.88 -30.52 -15.62
N ASP A 256 -29.14 -30.30 -15.21
CA ASP A 256 -30.23 -29.93 -16.12
C ASP A 256 -30.77 -28.51 -15.90
N VAL A 257 -31.71 -28.11 -16.76
CA VAL A 257 -32.42 -26.82 -16.67
C VAL A 257 -33.33 -26.74 -15.44
N ASP A 258 -33.79 -27.88 -14.92
CA ASP A 258 -34.72 -27.97 -13.78
C ASP A 258 -34.01 -27.92 -12.42
N GLY A 259 -32.67 -27.94 -12.40
CA GLY A 259 -31.86 -27.89 -11.19
C GLY A 259 -31.52 -29.26 -10.61
N ASN A 260 -31.74 -30.37 -11.32
CA ASN A 260 -31.35 -31.70 -10.88
C ASN A 260 -29.88 -31.98 -11.21
N LEU A 261 -29.21 -32.68 -10.31
CA LEU A 261 -27.86 -33.21 -10.52
C LEU A 261 -27.93 -34.73 -10.59
N ASN A 262 -27.49 -35.32 -11.71
CA ASN A 262 -27.38 -36.77 -11.84
C ASN A 262 -25.92 -37.21 -11.73
N PHE A 263 -25.62 -37.99 -10.69
CA PHE A 263 -24.32 -38.58 -10.44
C PHE A 263 -24.28 -39.99 -11.02
N TRP A 264 -23.46 -40.19 -12.03
CA TRP A 264 -23.34 -41.46 -12.73
C TRP A 264 -21.98 -42.09 -12.47
N ASP A 265 -21.98 -43.22 -11.76
CA ASP A 265 -20.82 -44.08 -11.59
C ASP A 265 -20.68 -45.00 -12.81
N LEU A 266 -19.66 -44.75 -13.63
CA LEU A 266 -19.39 -45.49 -14.86
C LEU A 266 -18.88 -46.92 -14.59
N LYS A 267 -18.24 -47.14 -13.43
CA LYS A 267 -17.70 -48.45 -13.04
C LYS A 267 -18.83 -49.34 -12.52
N ALA A 268 -19.69 -48.79 -11.66
CA ALA A 268 -20.86 -49.50 -11.16
C ALA A 268 -22.02 -49.55 -12.17
N ARG A 269 -22.01 -48.66 -13.18
CA ARG A 269 -23.12 -48.41 -14.12
C ARG A 269 -24.42 -48.04 -13.41
N VAL A 270 -24.31 -47.28 -12.32
CA VAL A 270 -25.45 -46.82 -11.52
C VAL A 270 -25.49 -45.30 -11.55
N SER A 271 -26.67 -44.76 -11.85
CA SER A 271 -26.96 -43.33 -11.81
C SER A 271 -27.82 -42.98 -10.59
N ARG A 272 -27.61 -41.79 -10.05
CA ARG A 272 -28.35 -41.24 -8.92
C ARG A 272 -28.69 -39.77 -9.20
N GLY A 273 -29.93 -39.52 -9.59
CA GLY A 273 -30.51 -38.19 -9.72
C GLY A 273 -30.88 -37.61 -8.36
N ILE A 274 -30.42 -36.40 -8.06
CA ILE A 274 -30.81 -35.62 -6.89
C ILE A 274 -31.47 -34.32 -7.36
N PRO A 275 -32.73 -34.08 -6.96
CA PRO A 275 -33.33 -32.76 -7.10
C PRO A 275 -32.73 -31.84 -6.05
N THR A 276 -32.00 -30.81 -6.48
CA THR A 276 -31.41 -29.84 -5.55
C THR A 276 -32.44 -28.81 -5.07
N HIS A 277 -33.62 -28.77 -5.70
CA HIS A 277 -34.64 -27.73 -5.52
C HIS A 277 -34.09 -26.31 -5.74
N ARG A 278 -33.02 -26.20 -6.52
CA ARG A 278 -32.46 -24.96 -7.04
C ARG A 278 -33.04 -24.69 -8.42
N SER A 279 -32.63 -23.56 -9.00
CA SER A 279 -32.93 -23.21 -10.38
C SER A 279 -31.94 -23.86 -11.36
N TRP A 280 -32.07 -23.57 -12.65
CA TRP A 280 -31.17 -23.99 -13.74
C TRP A 280 -29.69 -24.05 -13.33
N VAL A 281 -29.10 -25.25 -13.47
CA VAL A 281 -27.66 -25.47 -13.32
C VAL A 281 -26.89 -24.92 -14.51
N LYS A 282 -26.08 -23.88 -14.31
CA LYS A 282 -25.29 -23.25 -15.38
C LYS A 282 -23.95 -23.92 -15.63
N LYS A 283 -23.25 -24.29 -14.56
CA LYS A 283 -21.87 -24.75 -14.62
C LYS A 283 -21.57 -25.68 -13.47
N ILE A 284 -20.88 -26.77 -13.76
CA ILE A 284 -20.40 -27.72 -12.77
C ILE A 284 -18.90 -27.94 -13.00
N ARG A 285 -18.09 -27.93 -11.93
CA ARG A 285 -16.66 -28.29 -12.00
C ARG A 285 -16.20 -29.05 -10.77
N PHE A 286 -15.43 -30.11 -10.99
CA PHE A 286 -14.75 -30.81 -9.91
C PHE A 286 -13.56 -30.02 -9.37
N ALA A 287 -13.34 -30.12 -8.06
CA ALA A 287 -12.16 -29.56 -7.41
C ALA A 287 -10.87 -30.20 -7.96
N PRO A 288 -9.76 -29.45 -8.04
CA PRO A 288 -8.47 -30.02 -8.41
C PRO A 288 -7.93 -30.96 -7.32
N GLY A 289 -7.00 -31.83 -7.71
CA GLY A 289 -6.34 -32.78 -6.81
C GLY A 289 -6.79 -34.24 -6.97
N LYS A 290 -5.83 -35.17 -6.82
CA LYS A 290 -6.06 -36.61 -6.93
C LYS A 290 -6.89 -37.10 -5.73
N GLY A 291 -8.04 -37.71 -5.99
CA GLY A 291 -8.91 -38.26 -4.94
C GLY A 291 -9.83 -37.25 -4.25
N ASN A 292 -9.67 -35.95 -4.53
CA ASN A 292 -10.61 -34.92 -4.11
C ASN A 292 -11.90 -35.05 -4.93
N GLN A 293 -13.02 -35.35 -4.29
CA GLN A 293 -14.30 -35.60 -4.97
C GLN A 293 -15.33 -34.50 -4.70
N LYS A 294 -14.85 -33.31 -4.30
CA LYS A 294 -15.69 -32.12 -4.19
C LYS A 294 -16.05 -31.59 -5.57
N LEU A 295 -17.28 -31.12 -5.68
CA LEU A 295 -17.91 -30.63 -6.90
C LEU A 295 -18.51 -29.26 -6.62
N LEU A 296 -18.24 -28.28 -7.47
CA LEU A 296 -18.84 -26.96 -7.42
C LEU A 296 -19.94 -26.88 -8.47
N ALA A 297 -21.16 -26.56 -8.06
CA ALA A 297 -22.32 -26.39 -8.92
C ALA A 297 -22.83 -24.93 -8.83
N MET A 298 -22.98 -24.28 -9.98
CA MET A 298 -23.51 -22.92 -10.10
C MET A 298 -24.92 -22.95 -10.68
N TYR A 299 -25.81 -22.19 -10.08
CA TYR A 299 -27.21 -22.03 -10.46
C TYR A 299 -27.50 -20.55 -10.81
N ASN A 300 -28.69 -20.24 -11.33
CA ASN A 300 -29.09 -18.83 -11.55
C ASN A 300 -29.11 -18.02 -10.23
N ASP A 301 -29.44 -18.66 -9.12
CA ASP A 301 -29.70 -18.02 -7.83
C ASP A 301 -28.63 -18.32 -6.76
N GLY A 302 -27.46 -18.82 -7.14
CA GLY A 302 -26.33 -19.05 -6.22
C GLY A 302 -25.40 -20.19 -6.63
N ALA A 303 -24.62 -20.71 -5.69
CA ALA A 303 -23.67 -21.80 -5.91
C ALA A 303 -23.62 -22.76 -4.70
N GLU A 304 -23.29 -24.02 -4.95
CA GLU A 304 -23.18 -25.07 -3.93
C GLU A 304 -21.92 -25.91 -4.12
N ILE A 305 -21.39 -26.41 -3.00
CA ILE A 305 -20.34 -27.42 -3.00
C ILE A 305 -20.95 -28.75 -2.58
N TRP A 306 -20.69 -29.78 -3.37
CA TRP A 306 -21.15 -31.14 -3.19
C TRP A 306 -19.98 -32.09 -2.95
N ASP A 307 -20.20 -33.14 -2.18
CA ASP A 307 -19.31 -34.30 -2.14
C ASP A 307 -19.89 -35.40 -3.03
N SER A 308 -19.19 -35.73 -4.10
CA SER A 308 -19.66 -36.76 -5.04
C SER A 308 -19.45 -38.19 -4.56
N LYS A 309 -18.65 -38.44 -3.49
CA LYS A 309 -18.53 -39.80 -2.91
C LYS A 309 -19.77 -40.16 -2.11
N GLU A 310 -20.16 -39.28 -1.19
CA GLU A 310 -21.35 -39.46 -0.36
C GLU A 310 -22.63 -38.99 -1.07
N VAL A 311 -22.47 -38.25 -2.18
CA VAL A 311 -23.55 -37.68 -2.97
C VAL A 311 -24.43 -36.75 -2.12
N GLN A 312 -23.77 -35.82 -1.41
CA GLN A 312 -24.40 -34.89 -0.48
C GLN A 312 -23.91 -33.45 -0.66
N MET A 313 -24.78 -32.49 -0.39
CA MET A 313 -24.44 -31.06 -0.35
C MET A 313 -23.64 -30.75 0.91
N VAL A 314 -22.48 -30.12 0.76
CA VAL A 314 -21.58 -29.70 1.85
C VAL A 314 -21.89 -28.27 2.28
N SER A 315 -22.05 -27.36 1.31
CA SER A 315 -22.30 -25.94 1.58
C SER A 315 -23.07 -25.30 0.43
N SER A 316 -23.76 -24.19 0.74
CA SER A 316 -24.63 -23.48 -0.20
C SER A 316 -24.51 -21.97 0.02
N LEU A 317 -24.54 -21.22 -1.08
CA LEU A 317 -24.52 -19.77 -1.14
C LEU A 317 -25.67 -19.30 -2.03
N ARG A 318 -26.59 -18.49 -1.49
CA ARG A 318 -27.76 -18.00 -2.22
C ARG A 318 -27.78 -16.48 -2.34
N SER A 319 -27.90 -15.98 -3.57
CA SER A 319 -28.11 -14.57 -3.87
C SER A 319 -29.48 -14.09 -3.39
N GLY A 320 -29.54 -12.93 -2.73
CA GLY A 320 -30.74 -12.33 -2.13
C GLY A 320 -31.09 -12.82 -0.71
N ARG A 321 -30.50 -13.92 -0.24
CA ARG A 321 -30.72 -14.43 1.13
C ARG A 321 -29.46 -14.41 1.98
N ASN A 322 -28.37 -14.99 1.47
CA ASN A 322 -27.09 -15.05 2.17
C ASN A 322 -26.17 -13.91 1.74
N VAL A 323 -26.27 -13.49 0.47
CA VAL A 323 -25.44 -12.44 -0.14
C VAL A 323 -26.27 -11.53 -1.04
N ASN A 324 -25.87 -10.27 -1.17
CA ASN A 324 -26.61 -9.25 -1.92
C ASN A 324 -26.18 -9.09 -3.39
N PHE A 325 -25.26 -9.93 -3.88
CA PHE A 325 -24.76 -9.90 -5.26
C PHE A 325 -25.19 -11.16 -6.03
N ARG A 326 -25.23 -11.06 -7.37
CA ARG A 326 -25.45 -12.20 -8.26
C ARG A 326 -24.12 -12.80 -8.67
N ILE A 327 -24.07 -14.13 -8.79
CA ILE A 327 -22.90 -14.85 -9.27
C ILE A 327 -22.93 -14.88 -10.82
N LEU A 328 -21.85 -14.42 -11.45
CA LEU A 328 -21.66 -14.41 -12.90
C LEU A 328 -20.92 -15.66 -13.40
N ASP A 329 -19.88 -16.06 -12.70
CA ASP A 329 -19.13 -17.29 -12.99
C ASP A 329 -18.45 -17.84 -11.73
N VAL A 330 -18.12 -19.13 -11.77
CA VAL A 330 -17.46 -19.85 -10.68
C VAL A 330 -16.28 -20.69 -11.18
N ASP A 331 -15.26 -20.82 -10.34
CA ASP A 331 -14.14 -21.73 -10.57
C ASP A 331 -13.44 -22.13 -9.26
N TRP A 332 -12.49 -23.06 -9.34
CA TRP A 332 -11.63 -23.45 -8.22
C TRP A 332 -10.33 -22.64 -8.21
N CYS A 333 -9.93 -22.12 -7.03
CA CYS A 333 -8.63 -21.47 -6.81
C CYS A 333 -7.55 -22.53 -6.49
N THR A 334 -7.88 -23.38 -5.52
CA THR A 334 -7.06 -24.47 -4.99
C THR A 334 -7.95 -25.68 -4.76
N SER A 335 -7.43 -26.76 -4.15
CA SER A 335 -8.22 -27.94 -3.80
C SER A 335 -9.34 -27.69 -2.78
N ASP A 336 -9.27 -26.58 -2.04
CA ASP A 336 -10.10 -26.25 -0.88
C ASP A 336 -10.68 -24.82 -0.92
N LYS A 337 -10.38 -24.05 -1.96
CA LYS A 337 -10.91 -22.68 -2.14
C LYS A 337 -11.57 -22.52 -3.49
N VAL A 338 -12.67 -21.78 -3.50
CA VAL A 338 -13.44 -21.45 -4.69
C VAL A 338 -13.35 -19.96 -5.00
N VAL A 339 -13.47 -19.61 -6.27
CA VAL A 339 -13.52 -18.23 -6.76
C VAL A 339 -14.88 -17.97 -7.38
N LEU A 340 -15.48 -16.84 -7.02
CA LEU A 340 -16.72 -16.36 -7.61
C LEU A 340 -16.47 -14.99 -8.26
N ALA A 341 -16.94 -14.83 -9.49
CA ALA A 341 -17.11 -13.53 -10.12
C ALA A 341 -18.55 -13.05 -9.91
N SER A 342 -18.74 -11.78 -9.57
CA SER A 342 -20.05 -11.22 -9.24
C SER A 342 -20.38 -9.94 -10.01
N ASP A 343 -21.66 -9.61 -10.07
CA ASP A 343 -22.18 -8.48 -10.85
C ASP A 343 -21.89 -7.10 -10.25
N ASP A 344 -21.43 -7.04 -9.00
CA ASP A 344 -20.91 -5.84 -8.35
C ASP A 344 -19.43 -5.54 -8.70
N GLY A 345 -18.86 -6.27 -9.68
CA GLY A 345 -17.49 -6.08 -10.13
C GLY A 345 -16.43 -6.71 -9.23
N CYS A 346 -16.82 -7.44 -8.18
CA CYS A 346 -15.88 -8.10 -7.28
C CYS A 346 -15.51 -9.51 -7.75
N ILE A 347 -14.31 -9.94 -7.37
CA ILE A 347 -13.88 -11.34 -7.39
C ILE A 347 -13.70 -11.78 -5.94
N ARG A 348 -14.32 -12.90 -5.57
CA ARG A 348 -14.35 -13.37 -4.18
C ARG A 348 -13.71 -14.75 -4.08
N VAL A 349 -12.73 -14.89 -3.21
CA VAL A 349 -12.13 -16.18 -2.86
C VAL A 349 -12.75 -16.68 -1.55
N LEU A 350 -13.46 -17.80 -1.62
CA LEU A 350 -14.15 -18.40 -0.50
C LEU A 350 -13.56 -19.76 -0.13
N ASP A 351 -13.75 -20.17 1.12
CA ASP A 351 -13.45 -21.54 1.58
C ASP A 351 -14.55 -22.55 1.18
N LEU A 352 -14.36 -23.83 1.52
CA LEU A 352 -15.36 -24.88 1.30
C LEU A 352 -16.69 -24.65 2.03
N SER A 353 -16.73 -23.77 3.03
CA SER A 353 -17.95 -23.38 3.74
C SER A 353 -18.69 -22.21 3.08
N MET A 354 -18.22 -21.74 1.90
CA MET A 354 -18.70 -20.57 1.19
C MET A 354 -18.56 -19.27 2.00
N LYS A 355 -17.55 -19.18 2.86
CA LYS A 355 -17.20 -17.95 3.60
C LYS A 355 -15.96 -17.31 3.01
N ALA A 356 -15.88 -15.97 3.11
CA ALA A 356 -14.72 -15.23 2.62
C ALA A 356 -13.45 -15.70 3.33
N SER A 357 -12.41 -16.03 2.55
CA SER A 357 -11.12 -16.41 3.10
C SER A 357 -10.17 -15.22 3.10
N CYS A 358 -9.52 -14.97 4.24
CA CYS A 358 -8.41 -14.02 4.35
C CYS A 358 -7.08 -14.77 4.35
N PHE A 359 -6.01 -14.04 4.01
CA PHE A 359 -4.63 -14.53 4.03
C PHE A 359 -3.83 -13.59 4.94
N ARG A 360 -2.91 -14.13 5.75
CA ARG A 360 -2.16 -13.29 6.69
C ARG A 360 -1.03 -12.56 5.97
N MET A 361 -0.81 -11.29 6.32
CA MET A 361 0.22 -10.46 5.68
C MET A 361 1.65 -10.98 5.93
N ASP A 362 1.92 -11.61 7.07
CA ASP A 362 3.23 -12.19 7.41
C ASP A 362 3.57 -13.44 6.60
N GLU A 363 2.57 -14.05 5.95
CA GLU A 363 2.72 -15.21 5.08
C GLU A 363 2.75 -14.82 3.59
N GLN A 364 2.60 -13.53 3.26
CA GLN A 364 2.61 -13.07 1.86
C GLN A 364 4.05 -12.91 1.36
N ASP A 365 4.35 -13.61 0.27
CA ASP A 365 5.48 -13.26 -0.60
C ASP A 365 5.15 -11.98 -1.35
N LEU A 366 5.47 -10.83 -0.73
CA LEU A 366 5.33 -9.52 -1.34
C LEU A 366 6.43 -9.32 -2.37
N ILE A 367 6.10 -8.62 -3.47
CA ILE A 367 7.03 -8.29 -4.55
C ILE A 367 8.21 -7.44 -4.02
N GLU A 368 7.93 -6.60 -3.02
CA GLU A 368 8.93 -5.80 -2.31
C GLU A 368 8.90 -6.11 -0.81
N PRO A 369 10.08 -6.21 -0.14
CA PRO A 369 10.13 -6.42 1.30
C PRO A 369 9.59 -5.18 2.03
N VAL A 370 8.47 -5.34 2.75
CA VAL A 370 7.91 -4.25 3.57
C VAL A 370 8.67 -4.17 4.89
N TRP A 371 9.35 -3.05 5.12
CA TRP A 371 9.99 -2.78 6.40
C TRP A 371 9.03 -2.03 7.34
N CYS A 372 8.42 -2.75 8.27
CA CYS A 372 7.59 -2.17 9.33
C CYS A 372 7.87 -2.90 10.66
N PRO A 373 8.55 -2.27 11.63
CA PRO A 373 8.86 -2.87 12.92
C PRO A 373 7.63 -3.32 13.72
N TYR A 374 6.45 -2.77 13.42
CA TYR A 374 5.18 -3.15 14.02
C TYR A 374 4.62 -4.47 13.49
N LEU A 375 5.11 -4.98 12.35
CA LEU A 375 4.78 -6.33 11.88
C LEU A 375 5.51 -7.42 12.67
N LEU A 376 6.57 -7.06 13.40
CA LEU A 376 7.29 -7.99 14.29
C LEU A 376 6.48 -8.25 15.56
N VAL A 377 6.65 -9.44 16.14
CA VAL A 377 6.12 -9.78 17.47
C VAL A 377 6.62 -8.75 18.49
N PRO A 378 5.81 -8.29 19.48
CA PRO A 378 6.17 -7.19 20.38
C PRO A 378 7.54 -7.32 21.04
N ARG A 379 7.92 -8.55 21.46
CA ARG A 379 9.24 -8.81 22.04
C ARG A 379 10.39 -8.57 21.05
N ALA A 380 10.24 -9.03 19.81
CA ALA A 380 11.24 -8.84 18.75
C ALA A 380 11.36 -7.36 18.35
N SER A 381 10.22 -6.67 18.27
CA SER A 381 10.17 -5.23 17.98
C SER A 381 10.88 -4.41 19.08
N LEU A 382 10.65 -4.72 20.36
CA LEU A 382 11.33 -4.06 21.48
C LEU A 382 12.82 -4.35 21.51
N THR A 383 13.23 -5.61 21.29
CA THR A 383 14.66 -5.95 21.21
C THR A 383 15.35 -5.26 20.05
N LEU A 384 14.68 -5.13 18.89
CA LEU A 384 15.21 -4.38 17.75
C LEU A 384 15.38 -2.90 18.10
N LYS A 385 14.39 -2.27 18.76
CA LYS A 385 14.47 -0.87 19.19
C LYS A 385 15.65 -0.65 20.15
N ALA A 386 15.79 -1.50 21.16
CA ALA A 386 16.91 -1.44 22.11
C ALA A 386 18.26 -1.65 21.41
N PHE A 387 18.35 -2.63 20.51
CA PHE A 387 19.56 -2.92 19.74
C PHE A 387 19.98 -1.73 18.86
N LEU A 388 19.04 -1.08 18.19
CA LEU A 388 19.29 0.10 17.35
C LEU A 388 19.70 1.33 18.15
N LEU A 389 19.19 1.52 19.37
CA LEU A 389 19.50 2.68 20.21
C LEU A 389 20.85 2.55 20.91
N HIS A 390 21.08 1.40 21.55
CA HIS A 390 22.22 1.20 22.45
C HIS A 390 23.48 0.68 21.77
N GLN A 391 23.37 0.10 20.57
CA GLN A 391 24.50 -0.46 19.82
C GLN A 391 25.52 -1.21 20.70
N PRO A 392 25.16 -2.33 21.35
CA PRO A 392 26.06 -3.09 22.23
C PRO A 392 27.34 -3.64 21.56
N TRP A 393 27.53 -3.41 20.26
CA TRP A 393 28.69 -3.86 19.47
C TRP A 393 29.65 -2.70 19.18
N ASP A 394 30.33 -2.13 20.18
CA ASP A 394 31.39 -1.15 19.85
C ASP A 394 32.57 -1.79 19.07
N GLU A 395 32.65 -3.13 18.95
CA GLU A 395 33.74 -3.80 18.19
C GLU A 395 33.32 -4.96 17.24
N LYS A 396 32.28 -5.77 17.51
CA LYS A 396 31.85 -6.85 16.59
C LYS A 396 30.34 -7.07 16.57
N TYR A 397 29.76 -6.93 15.38
CA TYR A 397 28.36 -7.16 15.08
C TYR A 397 28.04 -8.66 14.98
N SER A 398 27.06 -9.17 15.74
CA SER A 398 26.67 -10.59 15.74
C SER A 398 25.26 -10.88 15.20
N LEU A 399 24.53 -9.87 14.71
CA LEU A 399 23.10 -10.01 14.41
C LEU A 399 22.83 -10.08 12.90
N ASP A 400 22.76 -11.29 12.38
CA ASP A 400 22.67 -11.58 10.95
C ASP A 400 21.30 -11.20 10.32
N ILE A 401 21.03 -9.90 10.17
CA ILE A 401 19.83 -9.39 9.47
C ILE A 401 20.24 -9.04 8.05
N THR A 402 20.38 -10.02 7.18
CA THR A 402 21.01 -9.90 5.84
C THR A 402 20.35 -8.92 4.85
N ASN A 403 19.16 -8.37 5.13
CA ASN A 403 18.35 -7.66 4.13
C ASN A 403 17.94 -6.21 4.46
N ILE A 404 18.70 -5.45 5.27
CA ILE A 404 18.36 -4.04 5.54
C ILE A 404 19.52 -3.12 5.18
N ASP A 405 19.32 -2.23 4.20
CA ASP A 405 20.28 -1.19 3.77
C ASP A 405 20.69 -0.21 4.89
N ILE A 406 19.94 -0.19 6.00
CA ILE A 406 20.24 0.57 7.22
C ILE A 406 21.56 0.13 7.86
N LYS A 407 22.06 -1.09 7.55
CA LYS A 407 23.37 -1.58 8.01
C LYS A 407 24.50 -0.60 7.71
N LYS A 408 24.56 -0.03 6.51
CA LYS A 408 25.63 0.90 6.13
C LYS A 408 25.59 2.21 6.92
N LEU A 409 24.39 2.67 7.28
CA LEU A 409 24.18 3.92 7.99
C LEU A 409 24.49 3.80 9.50
N LEU A 410 24.20 2.64 10.11
CA LEU A 410 24.47 2.38 11.53
C LEU A 410 25.95 2.06 11.83
N LEU A 411 26.72 1.72 10.79
CA LEU A 411 28.16 1.42 10.85
C LEU A 411 29.04 2.67 10.63
N ASP A 412 28.43 3.83 10.38
CA ASP A 412 29.17 5.08 10.19
C ASP A 412 29.66 5.61 11.56
N PRO A 413 30.98 5.70 11.80
CA PRO A 413 31.53 6.20 13.06
C PRO A 413 31.18 7.67 13.32
N ASP A 414 30.80 8.44 12.29
CA ASP A 414 30.37 9.83 12.43
C ASP A 414 28.87 9.95 12.81
N PHE A 415 28.16 8.82 12.94
CA PHE A 415 26.74 8.80 13.27
C PHE A 415 26.48 9.06 14.75
N THR A 416 26.18 10.32 15.07
CA THR A 416 25.97 10.79 16.44
C THR A 416 24.78 10.11 17.13
N LEU A 417 24.82 10.04 18.47
CA LEU A 417 23.73 9.50 19.30
C LEU A 417 22.37 10.15 19.00
N LEU A 418 22.36 11.47 18.75
CA LEU A 418 21.13 12.22 18.44
C LEU A 418 20.55 11.83 17.08
N GLN A 419 21.39 11.72 16.04
CA GLN A 419 20.96 11.27 14.72
C GLN A 419 20.41 9.85 14.76
N ARG A 420 21.00 8.98 15.59
CA ARG A 420 20.53 7.62 15.83
C ARG A 420 19.16 7.59 16.47
N CYS A 421 18.96 8.32 17.56
CA CYS A 421 17.67 8.40 18.23
C CYS A 421 16.58 8.97 17.31
N LEU A 422 16.92 9.95 16.47
CA LEU A 422 16.00 10.52 15.48
C LEU A 422 15.65 9.51 14.37
N LEU A 423 16.63 8.75 13.88
CA LEU A 423 16.39 7.70 12.89
C LEU A 423 15.47 6.61 13.46
N VAL A 424 15.74 6.12 14.66
CA VAL A 424 14.90 5.10 15.30
C VAL A 424 13.48 5.62 15.50
N ALA A 425 13.31 6.87 15.93
CA ALA A 425 11.99 7.49 16.05
C ALA A 425 11.23 7.54 14.72
N ARG A 426 11.91 7.87 13.60
CA ARG A 426 11.33 7.86 12.24
C ARG A 426 10.95 6.47 11.79
N LEU A 427 11.83 5.51 12.03
CA LEU A 427 11.65 4.11 11.67
C LEU A 427 10.45 3.46 12.39
N TYR A 428 10.25 3.80 13.66
CA TYR A 428 9.09 3.37 14.43
C TYR A 428 7.89 4.30 14.27
N GLY A 429 7.99 5.44 13.57
CA GLY A 429 6.88 6.40 13.47
C GLY A 429 6.43 6.99 14.82
N ASP A 430 7.31 7.00 15.83
CA ASP A 430 7.02 7.52 17.17
C ASP A 430 7.07 9.06 17.16
N GLU A 431 5.95 9.72 16.90
CA GLU A 431 5.87 11.18 16.79
C GLU A 431 6.45 11.89 18.03
N SER A 432 6.14 11.42 19.24
CA SER A 432 6.63 12.07 20.47
C SER A 432 8.16 12.06 20.60
N GLU A 433 8.82 10.99 20.12
CA GLU A 433 10.27 10.87 20.12
C GLU A 433 10.89 11.73 19.03
N LEU A 434 10.24 11.77 17.87
CA LEU A 434 10.69 12.58 16.75
C LEU A 434 10.73 14.07 17.11
N HIS A 435 9.67 14.61 17.73
CA HIS A 435 9.65 16.00 18.17
C HIS A 435 10.70 16.26 19.27
N PHE A 436 10.79 15.35 20.26
CA PHE A 436 11.76 15.47 21.35
C PHE A 436 13.21 15.51 20.85
N TRP A 437 13.61 14.53 20.02
CA TRP A 437 14.99 14.42 19.54
C TRP A 437 15.35 15.52 18.53
N THR A 438 14.40 15.99 17.73
CA THR A 438 14.63 17.12 16.81
C THR A 438 14.95 18.40 17.59
N ILE A 439 14.15 18.72 18.61
CA ILE A 439 14.36 19.92 19.44
C ILE A 439 15.61 19.78 20.31
N ALA A 440 15.80 18.61 20.94
CA ALA A 440 16.98 18.35 21.76
C ALA A 440 18.27 18.48 20.95
N ALA A 441 18.30 17.96 19.71
CA ALA A 441 19.46 18.08 18.86
C ALA A 441 19.77 19.55 18.52
N HIS A 442 18.77 20.33 18.12
CA HIS A 442 18.97 21.75 17.80
C HIS A 442 19.56 22.54 18.98
N TYR A 443 18.96 22.43 20.17
CA TYR A 443 19.40 23.19 21.34
C TYR A 443 20.73 22.70 21.93
N LEU A 444 21.04 21.40 21.87
CA LEU A 444 22.34 20.88 22.28
C LEU A 444 23.46 21.30 21.33
N HIS A 445 23.20 21.33 20.02
CA HIS A 445 24.15 21.84 19.03
C HIS A 445 24.40 23.35 19.20
N SER A 446 23.34 24.13 19.44
CA SER A 446 23.47 25.58 19.72
C SER A 446 24.35 25.84 20.95
N LEU A 447 24.16 25.06 22.04
CA LEU A 447 24.93 25.22 23.27
C LEU A 447 26.43 24.95 23.09
N CYS A 448 26.77 24.02 22.21
CA CYS A 448 28.16 23.62 21.95
C CYS A 448 28.97 24.73 21.24
N GLN A 449 28.32 25.52 20.37
CA GLN A 449 28.97 26.60 19.63
C GLN A 449 29.20 27.88 20.45
N GLU A 450 28.52 28.04 21.59
CA GLU A 450 28.66 29.23 22.45
C GLU A 450 29.91 29.20 23.36
N LYS A 451 30.59 28.05 23.49
CA LYS A 451 31.88 27.98 24.21
C LYS A 451 33.02 28.47 23.28
N PRO A 452 33.94 29.35 23.73
CA PRO A 452 35.08 29.76 22.92
C PRO A 452 35.95 28.53 22.62
N ALA A 453 36.08 28.20 21.34
CA ALA A 453 36.98 27.14 20.89
C ALA A 453 38.41 27.44 21.34
N LYS A 454 39.11 26.40 21.83
CA LYS A 454 40.56 26.43 22.02
C LYS A 454 41.25 26.66 20.64
N PRO A 455 42.36 27.41 20.58
CA PRO A 455 42.87 28.00 19.34
C PRO A 455 43.57 27.05 18.34
N ASP A 456 43.35 25.73 18.38
CA ASP A 456 44.17 24.77 17.60
C ASP A 456 43.38 23.84 16.67
N THR A 457 42.18 24.19 16.23
CA THR A 457 41.54 23.47 15.11
C THR A 457 40.92 24.44 14.11
N ALA A 458 41.55 24.54 12.94
CA ALA A 458 41.00 25.21 11.78
C ALA A 458 39.76 24.42 11.31
N ILE A 459 38.56 24.92 11.62
CA ILE A 459 37.30 24.39 11.11
C ILE A 459 36.77 25.34 10.04
N LEU A 460 36.43 24.77 8.88
CA LEU A 460 35.81 25.44 7.74
C LEU A 460 34.48 26.12 8.16
N PRO A 461 34.27 27.41 7.84
CA PRO A 461 33.12 28.19 8.31
C PRO A 461 31.90 28.01 7.39
N GLU A 462 31.25 26.84 7.39
CA GLU A 462 30.10 26.60 6.49
C GLU A 462 28.99 25.68 7.03
N GLN A 463 28.77 25.61 8.35
CA GLN A 463 27.52 25.08 8.90
C GLN A 463 26.76 26.19 9.64
N LEU A 464 26.07 27.03 8.86
CA LEU A 464 24.97 27.83 9.41
C LEU A 464 23.98 26.86 10.08
N VAL A 465 23.77 26.97 11.39
CA VAL A 465 22.72 26.26 12.09
C VAL A 465 21.40 26.64 11.41
N ASN A 466 20.78 25.69 10.71
CA ASN A 466 19.44 25.90 10.18
C ASN A 466 18.51 26.11 11.39
N PRO A 467 17.69 27.19 11.41
CA PRO A 467 16.74 27.41 12.49
C PRO A 467 15.75 26.23 12.56
N LEU A 468 15.21 25.97 13.75
CA LEU A 468 14.10 25.03 13.92
C LEU A 468 13.00 25.32 12.90
N ASP A 469 12.46 24.26 12.30
CA ASP A 469 11.41 24.37 11.31
C ASP A 469 10.17 25.08 11.90
N ILE A 470 9.45 25.75 11.04
CA ILE A 470 8.32 26.63 11.34
C ILE A 470 7.21 25.89 12.11
N CYS A 471 7.13 24.57 11.94
CA CYS A 471 6.16 23.71 12.63
C CYS A 471 6.30 23.71 14.17
N TYR A 472 7.44 24.16 14.72
CA TYR A 472 7.68 24.20 16.17
C TYR A 472 7.28 25.53 16.84
N ASP A 473 6.90 26.57 16.07
CA ASP A 473 6.31 27.85 16.49
C ASP A 473 6.98 28.45 17.75
N ILE A 474 6.30 28.43 18.91
CA ILE A 474 6.78 29.02 20.20
C ILE A 474 8.12 28.42 20.68
N LEU A 475 8.47 27.22 20.21
CA LEU A 475 9.69 26.52 20.59
C LEU A 475 10.93 26.97 19.81
N CYS A 476 10.78 27.87 18.84
CA CYS A 476 11.91 28.46 18.12
C CYS A 476 12.61 29.56 18.95
N GLU A 477 13.79 29.96 18.50
CA GLU A 477 14.52 31.12 19.01
C GLU A 477 13.70 32.41 18.88
N ASN A 478 13.85 33.35 19.82
CA ASN A 478 12.98 34.54 19.90
C ASN A 478 13.13 35.44 18.66
N SER A 479 14.36 35.69 18.21
CA SER A 479 14.65 36.49 17.02
C SER A 479 14.08 35.87 15.72
N TYR A 480 14.27 34.57 15.53
CA TYR A 480 13.70 33.86 14.38
C TYR A 480 12.16 33.85 14.43
N PHE A 481 11.59 33.57 15.60
CA PHE A 481 10.14 33.58 15.81
C PHE A 481 9.52 34.96 15.53
N GLN A 482 10.12 36.03 16.05
CA GLN A 482 9.63 37.40 15.82
C GLN A 482 9.64 37.75 14.32
N LYS A 483 10.74 37.42 13.61
CA LYS A 483 10.83 37.64 12.16
C LYS A 483 9.76 36.87 11.40
N PHE A 484 9.56 35.59 11.75
CA PHE A 484 8.54 34.76 11.14
C PHE A 484 7.12 35.29 11.39
N GLN A 485 6.80 35.73 12.61
CA GLN A 485 5.49 36.34 12.89
C GLN A 485 5.29 37.63 12.09
N LEU A 486 6.33 38.44 11.91
CA LEU A 486 6.27 39.63 11.04
C LEU A 486 6.00 39.27 9.57
N GLU A 487 6.68 38.26 9.03
CA GLU A 487 6.45 37.78 7.66
C GLU A 487 5.02 37.26 7.47
N ARG A 488 4.47 36.55 8.46
CA ARG A 488 3.07 36.10 8.46
C ARG A 488 2.09 37.28 8.41
N VAL A 489 2.33 38.32 9.20
CA VAL A 489 1.47 39.51 9.22
C VAL A 489 1.55 40.24 7.88
N ASN A 490 2.74 40.40 7.30
CA ASN A 490 2.91 41.01 5.98
C ASN A 490 2.16 40.25 4.88
N LEU A 491 2.17 38.91 4.91
CA LEU A 491 1.40 38.10 3.97
C LEU A 491 -0.12 38.27 4.15
N GLN A 492 -0.58 38.40 5.40
CA GLN A 492 -2.00 38.66 5.70
C GLN A 492 -2.40 40.07 5.27
N GLU A 493 -1.49 41.03 5.41
CA GLU A 493 -1.69 42.42 5.03
C GLU A 493 -1.97 42.58 3.53
N VAL A 494 -1.23 41.84 2.68
CA VAL A 494 -1.42 41.82 1.22
C VAL A 494 -2.76 41.19 0.83
N LYS A 495 -3.30 40.28 1.64
CA LYS A 495 -4.55 39.54 1.37
C LYS A 495 -5.78 40.14 2.07
N ARG A 496 -5.69 41.36 2.60
CA ARG A 496 -6.81 42.04 3.26
C ARG A 496 -7.94 42.32 2.26
N SER A 497 -9.17 42.07 2.69
CA SER A 497 -10.38 42.32 1.91
C SER A 497 -11.49 42.96 2.74
N THR A 498 -11.49 42.73 4.06
CA THR A 498 -12.47 43.26 5.01
C THR A 498 -11.81 44.16 6.04
N TYR A 499 -12.60 45.03 6.67
CA TYR A 499 -12.16 45.84 7.78
C TYR A 499 -11.64 44.98 8.95
N ASP A 500 -12.29 43.87 9.26
CA ASP A 500 -11.86 42.95 10.32
C ASP A 500 -10.45 42.37 10.07
N HIS A 501 -10.09 42.13 8.81
CA HIS A 501 -8.73 41.71 8.46
C HIS A 501 -7.72 42.83 8.69
N THR A 502 -8.09 44.07 8.34
CA THR A 502 -7.26 45.27 8.60
C THR A 502 -7.05 45.49 10.09
N ARG A 503 -8.12 45.39 10.89
CA ARG A 503 -8.07 45.50 12.35
C ARG A 503 -7.15 44.43 12.96
N LYS A 504 -7.29 43.16 12.56
CA LYS A 504 -6.43 42.06 13.07
C LYS A 504 -4.96 42.24 12.69
N CYS A 505 -4.66 42.68 11.47
CA CYS A 505 -3.29 42.97 11.05
C CYS A 505 -2.70 44.14 11.86
N ALA A 506 -3.44 45.24 12.02
CA ALA A 506 -3.01 46.38 12.82
C ALA A 506 -2.76 45.98 14.29
N ASP A 507 -3.64 45.16 14.87
CA ASP A 507 -3.48 44.68 16.24
C ASP A 507 -2.23 43.80 16.40
N GLN A 508 -1.94 42.92 15.44
CA GLN A 508 -0.74 42.07 15.46
C GLN A 508 0.55 42.88 15.25
N LEU A 509 0.56 43.87 14.35
CA LEU A 509 1.70 44.77 14.14
C LEU A 509 2.03 45.58 15.40
N LEU A 510 1.01 46.04 16.14
CA LEU A 510 1.21 46.74 17.42
C LEU A 510 1.83 45.82 18.48
N LEU A 511 1.44 44.54 18.52
CA LEU A 511 2.05 43.56 19.43
C LEU A 511 3.46 43.12 19.01
N LEU A 512 3.83 43.28 17.74
CA LEU A 512 5.17 43.00 17.22
C LEU A 512 6.11 44.21 17.28
N GLY A 513 5.61 45.37 17.74
CA GLY A 513 6.38 46.62 17.87
C GLY A 513 6.51 47.42 16.57
N GLN A 514 5.79 47.07 15.49
CA GLN A 514 5.76 47.84 14.24
C GLN A 514 4.67 48.92 14.29
N THR A 515 4.90 49.95 15.11
CA THR A 515 3.93 51.03 15.33
C THR A 515 3.66 51.85 14.08
N ASP A 516 4.67 52.12 13.26
CA ASP A 516 4.55 52.97 12.08
C ASP A 516 3.63 52.36 11.01
N ARG A 517 3.83 51.07 10.70
CA ARG A 517 2.96 50.37 9.75
C ARG A 517 1.56 50.18 10.31
N ALA A 518 1.42 49.89 11.60
CA ALA A 518 0.11 49.77 12.23
C ALA A 518 -0.70 51.07 12.15
N VAL A 519 -0.06 52.22 12.37
CA VAL A 519 -0.69 53.54 12.25
C VAL A 519 -1.16 53.79 10.81
N GLN A 520 -0.36 53.44 9.80
CA GLN A 520 -0.77 53.55 8.40
C GLN A 520 -2.04 52.72 8.11
N LEU A 521 -2.10 51.47 8.59
CA LEU A 521 -3.27 50.61 8.40
C LEU A 521 -4.53 51.14 9.11
N LEU A 522 -4.39 51.76 10.28
CA LEU A 522 -5.51 52.36 11.01
C LEU A 522 -6.07 53.62 10.29
N LEU A 523 -5.21 54.36 9.58
CA LEU A 523 -5.60 55.54 8.80
C LEU A 523 -6.17 55.20 7.42
N GLU A 524 -5.97 53.97 6.92
CA GLU A 524 -6.59 53.46 5.68
C GLU A 524 -8.10 53.20 5.84
N THR A 525 -8.64 53.20 7.06
CA THR A 525 -10.07 52.97 7.32
C THR A 525 -10.92 54.06 6.66
N SER A 526 -11.96 53.66 5.91
CA SER A 526 -12.86 54.62 5.23
C SER A 526 -13.72 55.40 6.23
N SER A 527 -14.01 56.67 5.91
CA SER A 527 -14.85 57.55 6.74
C SER A 527 -16.29 57.06 6.92
N GLU A 528 -16.78 56.20 6.01
CA GLU A 528 -18.10 55.57 6.06
C GLU A 528 -18.18 54.44 7.10
N ASN A 529 -17.04 53.95 7.60
CA ASN A 529 -17.00 52.88 8.58
C ASN A 529 -17.23 53.42 10.01
N ALA A 530 -18.11 52.75 10.76
CA ALA A 530 -18.44 53.09 12.15
C ALA A 530 -17.22 53.15 13.09
N HIS A 531 -16.13 52.44 12.75
CA HIS A 531 -14.90 52.40 13.54
C HIS A 531 -13.84 53.46 13.17
N TYR A 532 -14.09 54.27 12.14
CA TYR A 532 -13.15 55.31 11.66
C TYR A 532 -12.66 56.25 12.76
N TYR A 533 -13.58 56.73 13.60
CA TYR A 533 -13.25 57.65 14.70
C TYR A 533 -12.38 56.96 15.77
N CYS A 534 -12.70 55.72 16.12
CA CYS A 534 -11.93 54.95 17.10
C CYS A 534 -10.51 54.63 16.59
N ASP A 535 -10.37 54.25 15.32
CA ASP A 535 -9.06 53.95 14.73
C ASP A 535 -8.19 55.20 14.60
N SER A 536 -8.78 56.33 14.24
CA SER A 536 -8.08 57.63 14.20
C SER A 536 -7.55 58.02 15.57
N LEU A 537 -8.37 57.88 16.63
CA LEU A 537 -7.92 58.11 18.01
C LEU A 537 -6.85 57.12 18.46
N LYS A 538 -6.97 55.85 18.07
CA LYS A 538 -5.97 54.81 18.37
C LYS A 538 -4.63 55.12 17.68
N ALA A 539 -4.64 55.58 16.44
CA ALA A 539 -3.45 56.04 15.72
C ALA A 539 -2.80 57.25 16.40
N CYS A 540 -3.58 58.23 16.84
CA CYS A 540 -3.09 59.36 17.65
C CYS A 540 -2.49 58.90 18.98
N LEU A 541 -3.10 57.93 19.65
CA LEU A 541 -2.57 57.38 20.89
C LEU A 541 -1.21 56.69 20.64
N VAL A 542 -1.14 55.77 19.68
CA VAL A 542 0.09 55.02 19.36
C VAL A 542 1.26 55.95 19.03
N THR A 543 1.02 57.03 18.30
CA THR A 543 2.06 58.01 17.94
C THR A 543 2.50 58.91 19.10
N THR A 544 1.66 59.15 20.10
CA THR A 544 1.91 60.09 21.21
C THR A 544 2.45 59.45 22.49
N VAL A 545 2.27 58.13 22.64
CA VAL A 545 2.63 57.33 23.84
C VAL A 545 4.12 57.44 24.24
N THR A 546 4.99 57.83 23.32
CA THR A 546 6.45 57.87 23.51
C THR A 546 6.97 59.03 24.37
N SER A 547 6.13 59.94 24.85
CA SER A 547 6.61 61.27 25.28
C SER A 547 6.36 61.69 26.74
N SER A 548 5.54 61.01 27.57
CA SER A 548 5.32 61.48 28.96
C SER A 548 4.99 60.38 30.00
N GLY A 549 5.54 60.49 31.21
CA GLY A 549 5.23 59.58 32.34
C GLY A 549 3.77 59.63 32.85
N PRO A 550 3.13 60.80 32.98
CA PRO A 550 1.72 60.90 33.42
C PRO A 550 0.72 60.25 32.46
N SER A 551 0.99 60.29 31.14
CA SER A 551 0.14 59.61 30.16
C SER A 551 0.24 58.08 30.31
N GLN A 552 1.43 57.53 30.58
CA GLN A 552 1.60 56.09 30.82
C GLN A 552 0.80 55.59 32.05
N SER A 553 0.77 56.35 33.15
CA SER A 553 -0.03 55.99 34.33
C SER A 553 -1.52 55.96 34.03
N THR A 554 -2.02 56.93 33.26
CA THR A 554 -3.43 56.99 32.85
C THR A 554 -3.78 55.84 31.91
N ILE A 555 -2.91 55.54 30.93
CA ILE A 555 -3.10 54.42 30.00
C ILE A 555 -3.08 53.08 30.75
N LYS A 556 -2.19 52.91 31.75
CA LYS A 556 -2.17 51.72 32.60
C LYS A 556 -3.51 51.52 33.32
N LEU A 557 -4.08 52.61 33.88
CA LEU A 557 -5.36 52.56 34.58
C LEU A 557 -6.54 52.25 33.65
N VAL A 558 -6.53 52.80 32.43
CA VAL A 558 -7.52 52.45 31.40
C VAL A 558 -7.37 50.97 31.01
N ALA A 559 -6.14 50.51 30.79
CA ALA A 559 -5.88 49.13 30.41
C ALA A 559 -6.34 48.12 31.48
N THR A 560 -6.06 48.38 32.77
CA THR A 560 -6.50 47.50 33.86
C THR A 560 -8.02 47.49 34.01
N ASN A 561 -8.69 48.64 33.83
CA ASN A 561 -10.15 48.72 33.83
C ASN A 561 -10.77 47.96 32.64
N MET A 562 -10.18 48.06 31.45
CA MET A 562 -10.63 47.28 30.28
C MET A 562 -10.47 45.78 30.49
N ILE A 563 -9.36 45.34 31.10
CA ILE A 563 -9.14 43.93 31.46
C ILE A 563 -10.20 43.45 32.46
N ALA A 564 -10.47 44.23 33.51
CA ALA A 564 -11.47 43.89 34.52
C ALA A 564 -12.89 43.78 33.94
N ASN A 565 -13.22 44.56 32.90
CA ASN A 565 -14.51 44.52 32.20
C ASN A 565 -14.57 43.49 31.05
N GLY A 566 -13.63 42.55 30.99
CA GLY A 566 -13.64 41.46 30.00
C GLY A 566 -13.05 41.80 28.63
N LYS A 567 -12.53 43.01 28.42
CA LYS A 567 -11.83 43.42 27.18
C LYS A 567 -10.32 43.19 27.28
N LEU A 568 -9.94 41.93 27.50
CA LEU A 568 -8.56 41.51 27.77
C LEU A 568 -7.59 41.89 26.63
N ALA A 569 -7.96 41.67 25.37
CA ALA A 569 -7.10 41.92 24.20
C ALA A 569 -6.68 43.39 24.06
N GLU A 570 -7.64 44.30 24.21
CA GLU A 570 -7.43 45.74 24.08
C GLU A 570 -6.59 46.29 25.25
N GLY A 571 -6.86 45.81 26.46
CA GLY A 571 -6.04 46.17 27.64
C GLY A 571 -4.60 45.66 27.56
N VAL A 572 -4.39 44.42 27.10
CA VAL A 572 -3.04 43.85 26.89
C VAL A 572 -2.27 44.67 25.85
N GLN A 573 -2.92 45.06 24.75
CA GLN A 573 -2.30 45.89 23.72
C GLN A 573 -1.86 47.25 24.28
N LEU A 574 -2.69 47.91 25.10
CA LEU A 574 -2.33 49.16 25.76
C LEU A 574 -1.16 49.00 26.73
N LEU A 575 -1.10 47.89 27.49
CA LEU A 575 0.03 47.58 28.38
C LEU A 575 1.33 47.34 27.60
N CYS A 576 1.26 46.69 26.43
CA CYS A 576 2.41 46.50 25.54
C CYS A 576 2.92 47.85 24.99
N LEU A 577 2.03 48.80 24.68
CA LEU A 577 2.41 50.13 24.19
C LEU A 577 3.14 50.98 25.24
N ILE A 578 2.85 50.80 26.53
CA ILE A 578 3.50 51.54 27.63
C ILE A 578 4.69 50.81 28.27
N ASP A 579 5.27 49.82 27.57
CA ASP A 579 6.43 49.06 28.06
C ASP A 579 6.15 48.32 29.39
N LYS A 580 4.94 47.77 29.51
CA LYS A 580 4.52 46.89 30.62
C LYS A 580 4.08 45.52 30.12
N ALA A 581 4.82 44.97 29.16
CA ALA A 581 4.56 43.64 28.58
C ALA A 581 4.63 42.51 29.62
N ALA A 582 5.51 42.61 30.62
CA ALA A 582 5.58 41.63 31.72
C ALA A 582 4.28 41.60 32.55
N ASP A 583 3.69 42.76 32.86
CA ASP A 583 2.39 42.85 33.53
C ASP A 583 1.29 42.29 32.62
N ALA A 584 1.34 42.57 31.33
CA ALA A 584 0.40 42.04 30.35
C ALA A 584 0.41 40.50 30.29
N CYS A 585 1.59 39.88 30.26
CA CYS A 585 1.75 38.42 30.34
C CYS A 585 1.17 37.85 31.64
N ARG A 586 1.36 38.52 32.79
CA ARG A 586 0.77 38.09 34.08
C ARG A 586 -0.76 38.11 34.02
N TYR A 587 -1.35 39.19 33.50
CA TYR A 587 -2.81 39.26 33.33
C TYR A 587 -3.31 38.16 32.40
N LEU A 588 -2.67 37.92 31.25
CA LEU A 588 -3.02 36.81 30.36
C LEU A 588 -2.99 35.45 31.09
N GLN A 589 -1.96 35.20 31.91
CA GLN A 589 -1.87 33.97 32.71
C GLN A 589 -3.00 33.86 33.76
N THR A 590 -3.34 34.94 34.44
CA THR A 590 -4.44 34.97 35.44
C THR A 590 -5.80 34.67 34.82
N TYR A 591 -6.04 35.15 33.59
CA TYR A 591 -7.28 34.90 32.85
C TYR A 591 -7.26 33.59 32.03
N GLY A 592 -6.22 32.75 32.18
CA GLY A 592 -6.15 31.42 31.54
C GLY A 592 -5.65 31.42 30.09
N GLU A 593 -5.22 32.55 29.55
CA GLU A 593 -4.75 32.72 28.16
C GLU A 593 -3.23 32.42 28.03
N TRP A 594 -2.82 31.22 28.42
CA TRP A 594 -1.41 30.83 28.53
C TRP A 594 -0.65 30.81 27.20
N ASN A 595 -1.26 30.31 26.13
CA ASN A 595 -0.62 30.29 24.80
C ASN A 595 -0.37 31.70 24.28
N ARG A 596 -1.29 32.64 24.55
CA ARG A 596 -1.15 34.05 24.15
C ARG A 596 -0.08 34.76 24.98
N ALA A 597 0.05 34.43 26.26
CA ALA A 597 1.13 34.91 27.12
C ALA A 597 2.51 34.40 26.64
N ALA A 598 2.62 33.12 26.28
CA ALA A 598 3.84 32.54 25.74
C ALA A 598 4.22 33.15 24.39
N TRP A 599 3.24 33.32 23.49
CA TRP A 599 3.44 34.01 22.21
C TRP A 599 3.95 35.44 22.43
N LEU A 600 3.30 36.22 23.30
CA LEU A 600 3.69 37.59 23.59
C LEU A 600 5.09 37.68 24.20
N ALA A 601 5.43 36.77 25.10
CA ALA A 601 6.77 36.71 25.68
C ALA A 601 7.84 36.44 24.62
N LYS A 602 7.57 35.52 23.68
CA LYS A 602 8.46 35.19 22.57
C LYS A 602 8.60 36.31 21.54
N THR A 603 7.52 37.02 21.22
CA THR A 603 7.57 38.13 20.24
C THR A 603 8.21 39.39 20.79
N MET A 604 8.07 39.64 22.09
CA MET A 604 8.58 40.85 22.76
C MET A 604 9.91 40.63 23.49
N GLY A 605 10.45 39.41 23.52
CA GLY A 605 11.74 39.11 24.14
C GLY A 605 12.91 39.70 23.36
N SER A 606 13.88 40.30 24.05
CA SER A 606 15.17 40.63 23.44
C SER A 606 16.16 39.48 23.58
N ASP A 607 16.77 39.05 22.49
CA ASP A 607 18.01 38.26 22.51
C ASP A 607 19.20 39.16 22.87
N ALA A 608 19.17 39.74 24.07
CA ALA A 608 20.24 40.63 24.55
C ALA A 608 21.56 39.86 24.79
N PHE A 609 21.49 38.56 25.03
CA PHE A 609 22.67 37.75 25.34
C PHE A 609 23.57 37.47 24.11
N ALA A 610 23.00 37.38 22.90
CA ALA A 610 23.76 37.09 21.67
C ALA A 610 24.41 38.32 21.00
N VAL A 611 23.89 39.53 21.27
CA VAL A 611 24.37 40.78 20.66
C VAL A 611 25.38 41.51 21.56
N ALA A 612 25.24 41.44 22.89
CA ALA A 612 26.10 42.17 23.82
C ALA A 612 27.57 41.69 23.84
N LEU A 613 27.85 40.41 23.56
CA LEU A 613 29.22 39.89 23.47
C LEU A 613 29.88 40.09 22.09
N ARG A 614 29.10 40.18 21.00
CA ARG A 614 29.64 40.51 19.66
C ARG A 614 30.08 41.97 19.56
N GLY A 615 29.48 42.87 20.34
CA GLY A 615 29.80 44.30 20.34
C GLY A 615 31.05 44.72 21.11
N MET A 616 31.66 43.84 21.91
CA MET A 616 32.83 44.17 22.74
C MET A 616 34.19 43.71 22.15
N GLN A 617 34.24 43.17 20.93
CA GLN A 617 35.48 42.66 20.32
C GLN A 617 35.89 43.29 18.98
N GLN A 618 35.23 44.33 18.47
CA GLN A 618 35.70 45.05 17.28
C GLN A 618 35.85 46.56 17.52
N GLN A 619 36.95 46.93 18.18
CA GLN A 619 37.64 48.16 17.82
C GLN A 619 38.65 47.85 16.73
N GLN A 620 38.26 48.09 15.47
CA GLN A 620 39.05 48.78 14.42
C GLN A 620 38.49 48.46 13.03
N SER A 621 38.36 49.54 12.24
CA SER A 621 38.27 49.62 10.78
C SER A 621 36.88 49.71 10.09
N VAL A 622 36.58 50.96 9.71
CA VAL A 622 36.03 51.47 8.42
C VAL A 622 34.62 51.04 7.96
N CYS A 623 33.68 51.95 8.24
CA CYS A 623 32.57 52.46 7.43
C CYS A 623 32.12 51.70 6.17
N VAL A 624 30.91 51.11 6.24
CA VAL A 624 29.88 51.25 5.19
C VAL A 624 28.53 51.49 5.90
N ALA A 625 28.00 52.71 5.75
CA ALA A 625 26.70 53.10 6.26
C ALA A 625 25.59 52.48 5.41
N ALA A 626 24.97 51.41 5.90
CA ALA A 626 23.62 51.01 5.51
C ALA A 626 22.70 51.37 6.68
N GLN A 627 21.72 52.23 6.41
CA GLN A 627 20.78 52.80 7.38
C GLN A 627 20.08 51.71 8.20
N ALA A 628 20.51 51.53 9.44
CA ALA A 628 19.68 50.97 10.50
C ALA A 628 18.71 52.08 10.94
N PRO A 629 17.38 51.92 10.80
CA PRO A 629 16.47 52.83 11.46
C PRO A 629 16.55 52.57 12.97
N LEU A 630 17.04 53.58 13.68
CA LEU A 630 16.93 53.68 15.14
C LEU A 630 15.45 53.62 15.53
N CYS A 631 15.07 52.65 16.35
CA CYS A 631 13.93 52.77 17.26
C CYS A 631 14.25 52.05 18.58
N PRO A 632 14.45 52.79 19.69
CA PRO A 632 14.56 52.21 21.01
C PRO A 632 13.13 52.08 21.58
N GLN A 633 12.52 50.90 21.47
CA GLN A 633 11.35 50.56 22.29
C GLN A 633 11.55 49.18 22.89
N VAL A 634 11.54 49.18 24.21
CA VAL A 634 12.15 48.19 25.09
C VAL A 634 11.33 46.90 25.11
N ARG A 635 12.07 45.81 25.19
CA ARG A 635 11.68 44.42 25.00
C ARG A 635 11.76 43.71 26.36
N LEU A 636 10.93 42.68 26.58
CA LEU A 636 11.05 41.80 27.74
C LEU A 636 12.50 41.29 27.84
N SER A 637 13.06 41.28 29.05
CA SER A 637 14.38 40.69 29.24
C SER A 637 14.33 39.19 28.96
N SER A 638 15.46 38.60 28.57
CA SER A 638 15.52 37.15 28.33
C SER A 638 15.12 36.34 29.58
N GLU A 639 15.38 36.89 30.77
CA GLU A 639 15.04 36.27 32.05
C GLU A 639 13.53 36.36 32.34
N GLU A 640 12.92 37.51 32.09
CA GLU A 640 11.46 37.68 32.25
C GLU A 640 10.68 36.80 31.26
N CYS A 641 11.16 36.67 30.02
CA CYS A 641 10.59 35.74 29.04
C CYS A 641 10.70 34.28 29.51
N ALA A 642 11.86 33.88 30.03
CA ALA A 642 12.07 32.54 30.57
C ALA A 642 11.14 32.27 31.76
N ASP A 643 10.91 33.24 32.63
CA ASP A 643 9.98 33.11 33.77
C ASP A 643 8.53 32.92 33.35
N VAL A 644 8.07 33.65 32.33
CA VAL A 644 6.72 33.45 31.76
C VAL A 644 6.56 32.02 31.25
N LEU A 645 7.57 31.50 30.55
CA LEU A 645 7.57 30.13 30.01
C LEU A 645 7.72 29.06 31.10
N ARG A 646 8.49 29.30 32.17
CA ARG A 646 8.57 28.41 33.34
C ARG A 646 7.21 28.28 34.04
N ARG A 647 6.50 29.39 34.26
CA ARG A 647 5.12 29.33 34.81
C ARG A 647 4.16 28.59 33.88
N TRP A 648 4.35 28.72 32.57
CA TRP A 648 3.57 27.96 31.61
C TRP A 648 3.87 26.46 31.70
N VAL A 649 5.13 26.06 31.89
CA VAL A 649 5.52 24.67 32.16
C VAL A 649 4.82 24.15 33.41
N ASP A 650 4.81 24.91 34.52
CA ASP A 650 4.12 24.51 35.76
C ASP A 650 2.62 24.32 35.53
N HIS A 651 1.99 25.20 34.74
CA HIS A 651 0.59 25.06 34.34
C HIS A 651 0.35 23.81 33.46
N LEU A 652 1.22 23.53 32.48
CA LEU A 652 1.13 22.33 31.63
C LEU A 652 1.30 21.03 32.44
N CYS A 653 2.14 21.07 33.48
CA CYS A 653 2.37 19.95 34.40
C CYS A 653 1.27 19.79 35.45
N SER A 654 0.37 20.76 35.59
CA SER A 654 -0.72 20.70 36.56
C SER A 654 -1.66 19.50 36.29
N PRO A 655 -2.28 18.90 37.31
CA PRO A 655 -3.15 17.72 37.14
C PRO A 655 -4.34 17.96 36.22
N GLN A 656 -4.79 19.23 36.10
CA GLN A 656 -5.94 19.61 35.28
C GLN A 656 -5.62 19.62 33.77
N VAL A 657 -4.37 19.93 33.40
CA VAL A 657 -3.95 20.05 31.99
C VAL A 657 -3.18 18.82 31.52
N ASN A 658 -2.27 18.31 32.36
CA ASN A 658 -1.50 17.08 32.16
C ASN A 658 -0.78 16.96 30.78
N GLN A 659 -0.33 18.08 30.21
CA GLN A 659 0.40 18.12 28.94
C GLN A 659 1.93 18.07 29.17
N LYS A 660 2.38 17.05 29.90
CA LYS A 660 3.80 16.91 30.29
C LYS A 660 4.75 16.77 29.11
N SER A 661 4.32 16.14 28.01
CA SER A 661 5.13 16.03 26.78
C SER A 661 5.45 17.41 26.19
N LYS A 662 4.45 18.30 26.09
CA LYS A 662 4.63 19.68 25.64
C LYS A 662 5.51 20.48 26.62
N ALA A 663 5.34 20.25 27.92
CA ALA A 663 6.18 20.87 28.96
C ALA A 663 7.67 20.51 28.81
N ILE A 664 7.99 19.25 28.47
CA ILE A 664 9.37 18.80 28.18
C ILE A 664 9.96 19.62 27.03
N LEU A 665 9.21 19.80 25.94
CA LEU A 665 9.68 20.54 24.77
C LEU A 665 9.95 22.01 25.09
N VAL A 666 9.08 22.65 25.89
CA VAL A 666 9.30 24.03 26.34
C VAL A 666 10.54 24.12 27.22
N LEU A 667 10.77 23.18 28.14
CA LEU A 667 11.98 23.15 28.97
C LEU A 667 13.27 22.96 28.14
N LEU A 668 13.22 22.15 27.07
CA LEU A 668 14.32 22.02 26.12
C LEU A 668 14.63 23.37 25.44
N SER A 669 13.60 24.11 25.02
CA SER A 669 13.78 25.43 24.39
C SER A 669 14.34 26.50 25.34
N LEU A 670 14.23 26.28 26.65
CA LEU A 670 14.79 27.14 27.70
C LEU A 670 16.19 26.72 28.13
N GLY A 671 16.77 25.65 27.54
CA GLY A 671 18.06 25.10 27.95
C GLY A 671 18.07 24.47 29.35
N CYS A 672 16.90 24.20 29.95
CA CYS A 672 16.77 23.63 31.29
C CYS A 672 16.94 22.09 31.27
N PHE A 673 18.09 21.59 30.83
CA PHE A 673 18.30 20.16 30.56
C PHE A 673 18.20 19.25 31.80
N THR A 674 18.57 19.75 33.00
CA THR A 674 18.42 19.02 34.27
C THR A 674 16.96 18.65 34.54
N LYS A 675 16.06 19.65 34.50
CA LYS A 675 14.62 19.47 34.71
C LYS A 675 13.99 18.57 33.66
N VAL A 676 14.47 18.60 32.42
CA VAL A 676 14.01 17.69 31.36
C VAL A 676 14.32 16.24 31.72
N ALA A 677 15.55 15.96 32.15
CA ALA A 677 15.94 14.61 32.54
C ALA A 677 15.15 14.12 33.76
N GLU A 678 14.98 14.96 34.79
CA GLU A 678 14.16 14.65 35.97
C GLU A 678 12.70 14.34 35.59
N MET A 679 12.12 15.14 34.68
CA MET A 679 10.74 14.95 34.25
C MET A 679 10.58 13.66 33.45
N LEU A 680 11.50 13.35 32.53
CA LEU A 680 11.53 12.08 31.79
C LEU A 680 11.62 10.87 32.75
N HIS A 681 12.48 10.96 33.76
CA HIS A 681 12.61 9.92 34.79
C HIS A 681 11.32 9.77 35.62
N SER A 682 10.70 10.89 36.04
CA SER A 682 9.43 10.87 36.79
C SER A 682 8.27 10.26 35.99
N MET A 683 8.30 10.41 34.66
CA MET A 683 7.34 9.82 33.73
C MET A 683 7.64 8.36 33.38
N ARG A 684 8.69 7.76 33.98
CA ARG A 684 9.16 6.39 33.72
C ARG A 684 9.67 6.16 32.30
N TYR A 685 10.08 7.22 31.60
CA TYR A 685 10.78 7.11 30.31
C TYR A 685 12.28 6.94 30.54
N PHE A 686 12.66 5.85 31.20
CA PHE A 686 14.04 5.61 31.65
C PHE A 686 15.05 5.57 30.48
N ASP A 687 14.75 4.81 29.43
CA ASP A 687 15.63 4.67 28.25
C ASP A 687 15.88 6.03 27.58
N ARG A 688 14.81 6.82 27.39
CA ARG A 688 14.90 8.17 26.80
C ARG A 688 15.65 9.12 27.72
N ALA A 689 15.43 9.07 29.02
CA ALA A 689 16.14 9.89 30.00
C ALA A 689 17.65 9.58 29.98
N ALA A 690 18.03 8.31 29.93
CA ALA A 690 19.43 7.90 29.94
C ALA A 690 20.15 8.27 28.63
N LEU A 691 19.54 8.03 27.47
CA LEU A 691 20.09 8.45 26.17
C LEU A 691 20.22 9.98 26.08
N PHE A 692 19.24 10.72 26.62
CA PHE A 692 19.27 12.17 26.63
C PHE A 692 20.38 12.71 27.54
N VAL A 693 20.56 12.11 28.71
CA VAL A 693 21.65 12.41 29.62
C VAL A 693 23.01 12.16 28.98
N GLU A 694 23.19 11.04 28.29
CA GLU A 694 24.41 10.72 27.56
C GLU A 694 24.69 11.75 26.45
N ALA A 695 23.66 12.16 25.71
CA ALA A 695 23.78 13.24 24.74
C ALA A 695 24.23 14.55 25.42
N CYS A 696 23.56 14.98 26.50
CA CYS A 696 23.93 16.19 27.23
C CYS A 696 25.38 16.17 27.76
N LEU A 697 25.90 15.01 28.19
CA LEU A 697 27.31 14.86 28.58
C LEU A 697 28.25 15.02 27.38
N LYS A 698 27.95 14.40 26.23
CA LYS A 698 28.76 14.52 25.01
C LYS A 698 28.85 15.96 24.48
N TYR A 699 27.75 16.73 24.57
CA TYR A 699 27.71 18.13 24.16
C TYR A 699 28.11 19.13 25.28
N GLY A 700 28.51 18.63 26.46
CA GLY A 700 29.01 19.46 27.56
C GLY A 700 27.96 20.35 28.23
N ALA A 701 26.70 19.93 28.20
CA ALA A 701 25.56 20.58 28.87
C ALA A 701 25.43 20.17 30.36
N PHE A 702 26.03 19.04 30.74
CA PHE A 702 26.20 18.63 32.14
C PHE A 702 27.69 18.65 32.51
N GLU A 703 28.02 19.30 33.62
CA GLU A 703 29.33 19.18 34.25
C GLU A 703 29.26 18.15 35.40
N VAL A 704 30.20 17.22 35.44
CA VAL A 704 30.28 16.17 36.47
C VAL A 704 30.88 16.75 37.76
N ASN A 705 30.23 17.76 38.35
CA ASN A 705 30.75 18.47 39.52
C ASN A 705 29.81 18.47 40.74
N ASP A 706 28.53 18.08 40.61
CA ASP A 706 27.58 18.00 41.73
C ASP A 706 27.28 16.54 42.14
N ASP A 707 27.41 16.23 43.43
CA ASP A 707 27.11 14.90 44.01
C ASP A 707 25.68 14.40 43.73
N THR A 708 24.72 15.33 43.60
CA THR A 708 23.33 15.06 43.22
C THR A 708 23.18 14.67 41.74
N ASN A 709 23.95 15.29 40.84
CA ASN A 709 23.98 14.87 39.44
C ASN A 709 24.59 13.48 39.31
N ILE A 710 25.66 13.15 40.04
CA ILE A 710 26.31 11.83 39.96
C ILE A 710 25.35 10.69 40.37
N LEU A 711 24.53 10.86 41.41
CA LEU A 711 23.55 9.85 41.84
C LEU A 711 22.40 9.69 40.83
N PHE A 712 21.90 10.79 40.28
CA PHE A 712 20.85 10.78 39.26
C PHE A 712 21.34 10.20 37.91
N LEU A 713 22.56 10.58 37.50
CA LEU A 713 23.27 10.03 36.35
C LEU A 713 23.48 8.53 36.53
N LYS A 714 23.90 8.07 37.72
CA LYS A 714 24.01 6.64 38.06
C LYS A 714 22.67 5.93 38.02
N SER A 715 21.57 6.53 38.52
CA SER A 715 20.23 5.93 38.46
C SER A 715 19.76 5.74 37.01
N CYS A 716 19.94 6.74 36.15
CA CYS A 716 19.58 6.65 34.74
C CYS A 716 20.50 5.68 33.98
N LEU A 717 21.81 5.68 34.24
CA LEU A 717 22.77 4.78 33.58
C LEU A 717 22.68 3.33 34.09
N CYS A 718 22.34 3.10 35.37
CA CYS A 718 22.09 1.76 35.89
C CYS A 718 20.88 1.10 35.23
N SER A 719 19.90 1.88 34.74
CA SER A 719 18.74 1.32 34.03
C SER A 719 19.11 0.67 32.69
N LEU A 720 20.22 1.09 32.04
CA LEU A 720 20.78 0.37 30.88
C LEU A 720 21.43 -0.97 31.24
N ASN A 721 22.06 -1.07 32.43
CA ASN A 721 22.82 -2.25 32.83
C ASN A 721 21.96 -3.39 33.40
N LEU A 722 20.64 -3.20 33.53
CA LEU A 722 19.72 -4.21 34.09
C LEU A 722 18.99 -5.05 33.04
N HIS A 723 19.19 -4.81 31.73
CA HIS A 723 18.47 -5.51 30.66
C HIS A 723 19.32 -5.99 29.47
N ILE A 724 20.63 -6.19 29.65
CA ILE A 724 21.46 -7.00 28.71
C ILE A 724 21.46 -8.46 29.16
#